data_AF-A0A4S9ZA06-F1
#
_entry.id   AF-A0A4S9ZA06-F1
#
_cell.length_a   1.000
_cell.length_b   1.000
_cell.length_c   1.000
_cell.angle_alpha   90.00
_cell.angle_beta   90.00
_cell.angle_gamma   90.00
#
_symmetry.space_group_name_H-M   'P 1'
#
loop_
_entity.id
_entity.type
_entity.pdbx_description
1 polymer ?
#
loop_
_entity_poly.entity_id
_entity_poly.type
_entity_poly.pdbx_seq_one_letter_code
_entity_poly.pdbx_strand_id
1 'polypeptide(L)'
;MSLCACIRESSIKYTFVSIMANPMDAITTGCLRRVFAGEQIMDPVVQCVQIKPMNNSTTGVERFRVVFNDTVNFIQSMLAQQTNHIVHDGKLKKGSLVKLKQFQANSVKDKPILVIIDLEVLDEYGECEKLGQPGPLEVVKSESEPAAAPAPQAQPASISGNQFYGNKPQQQQQQQQSAPQRQLPTRSSGQGGPQGGNIYPIEALSPYQPRWTIKARCSHKGEIKTWHNKNGEGKLFSCNFLDESGEIRATGFKEAVDQWYDVLQEGSVYYVSSCKVQLAKKQFSNVNHDYELTFERDTNIEKAEDNEGVPEITYNFTTLADLQSVEKDTTIDTIGVLKEIGDVNEIVSKTTSKPFNKRELTLVDNTGYNVRLTIWGNTAQTFDVATETVIAFKGVKVSDFGGRSLSLLSSGTMNVNPDIDEAHKLKGWYDAQGRNDTFSSHANSMAAASTSGRNDQMKTIAQVRDENLGMGESTDYFSLKATIVFVKSDSTFAYPACLSEGCNKKVVEIADGEWRCEKCDKAWPKPEWRYIMSINVSDHTGQMWLSLFDDVGRMIMGRPANDIMQMRDEMSNGEKEVFANAVCQTYVFRCRAKMDTFQDQQRVRYQVSSAGPVNWSAEGKKLADMIKQYSLSDNSDSLFVN
;
A
#
# COMPACT_ATOMS: atom_id res chain seq x y z
N MET A 1 -21.38 39.28 48.54
CA MET A 1 -22.24 38.51 47.61
C MET A 1 -22.60 39.47 46.49
N SER A 2 -21.90 39.33 45.36
CA SER A 2 -21.65 40.41 44.39
C SER A 2 -22.00 39.96 42.97
N LEU A 3 -22.14 40.97 42.10
CA LEU A 3 -22.33 40.98 40.62
C LEU A 3 -23.81 40.99 40.19
N CYS A 4 -24.46 42.13 39.92
CA CYS A 4 -24.05 43.38 39.25
C CYS A 4 -23.59 43.10 37.80
N ALA A 5 -24.45 43.33 36.80
CA ALA A 5 -24.65 44.59 36.08
C ALA A 5 -23.77 44.73 34.82
N CYS A 6 -24.30 45.48 33.87
CA CYS A 6 -23.60 46.18 32.78
C CYS A 6 -23.20 45.37 31.54
N ILE A 7 -23.98 45.59 30.49
CA ILE A 7 -23.51 45.94 29.15
C ILE A 7 -22.20 46.73 29.26
N ARG A 8 -21.09 46.16 28.78
CA ARG A 8 -19.89 46.88 28.36
C ARG A 8 -19.16 46.11 27.28
N GLU A 9 -18.69 46.89 26.31
CA GLU A 9 -17.89 46.53 25.15
C GLU A 9 -16.83 45.49 25.46
N SER A 10 -16.72 44.48 24.59
CA SER A 10 -15.52 43.68 24.44
C SER A 10 -15.27 43.55 22.95
N SER A 11 -14.45 44.46 22.45
CA SER A 11 -13.95 44.51 21.09
C SER A 11 -13.37 43.16 20.69
N ILE A 12 -14.12 42.38 19.91
CA ILE A 12 -13.52 41.36 19.06
C ILE A 12 -12.73 42.13 18.02
N LYS A 13 -11.40 42.13 18.19
CA LYS A 13 -10.47 42.56 17.16
C LYS A 13 -10.77 41.73 15.92
N TYR A 14 -11.45 42.34 14.96
CA TYR A 14 -11.32 41.96 13.56
C TYR A 14 -9.86 42.19 13.20
N THR A 15 -9.01 41.20 13.47
CA THR A 15 -7.77 41.07 12.71
C THR A 15 -8.25 40.87 11.28
N PHE A 16 -8.08 41.91 10.46
CA PHE A 16 -8.11 41.78 9.02
C PHE A 16 -7.15 40.65 8.66
N VAL A 17 -7.66 39.43 8.55
CA VAL A 17 -6.99 38.38 7.79
C VAL A 17 -7.13 38.89 6.36
N SER A 18 -6.04 39.46 5.87
CA SER A 18 -5.87 39.77 4.46
C SER A 18 -6.39 38.55 3.69
N ILE A 19 -7.35 38.77 2.81
CA ILE A 19 -7.87 37.75 1.90
C ILE A 19 -6.64 37.19 1.18
N MET A 20 -6.14 36.03 1.61
CA MET A 20 -5.05 35.35 0.91
C MET A 20 -5.63 34.95 -0.44
N ALA A 21 -5.18 35.65 -1.49
CA ALA A 21 -5.50 35.30 -2.85
C ALA A 21 -5.10 33.83 -3.09
N ASN A 22 -5.97 33.07 -3.76
CA ASN A 22 -5.76 31.65 -3.97
C ASN A 22 -4.45 31.45 -4.76
N PRO A 23 -3.45 30.69 -4.25
CA PRO A 23 -2.17 30.50 -4.93
C PRO A 23 -2.31 29.82 -6.31
N MET A 24 -3.43 29.13 -6.56
CA MET A 24 -3.78 28.59 -7.88
C MET A 24 -4.11 29.67 -8.91
N ASP A 25 -4.58 30.86 -8.50
CA ASP A 25 -4.88 31.96 -9.41
C ASP A 25 -3.63 32.76 -9.77
N ALA A 26 -2.58 32.69 -8.94
CA ALA A 26 -1.32 33.40 -9.14
C ALA A 26 -0.34 32.65 -10.06
N ILE A 27 -0.43 31.32 -10.15
CA ILE A 27 0.49 30.49 -10.94
C ILE A 27 0.20 30.57 -12.44
N THR A 28 1.23 30.75 -13.26
CA THR A 28 1.09 30.82 -14.72
C THR A 28 0.97 29.42 -15.32
N THR A 29 -0.25 28.91 -15.37
CA THR A 29 -0.54 27.53 -15.78
C THR A 29 0.00 27.19 -17.18
N GLY A 30 0.81 26.12 -17.28
CA GLY A 30 1.35 25.61 -18.54
C GLY A 30 2.40 26.50 -19.23
N CYS A 31 3.02 27.44 -18.51
CA CYS A 31 4.02 28.35 -19.06
C CYS A 31 5.29 27.64 -19.54
N LEU A 32 5.71 26.54 -18.91
CA LEU A 32 6.97 25.87 -19.22
C LEU A 32 6.97 25.27 -20.63
N ARG A 33 5.85 24.67 -21.06
CA ARG A 33 5.71 24.16 -22.43
C ARG A 33 5.78 25.28 -23.46
N ARG A 34 5.13 26.40 -23.18
CA ARG A 34 5.10 27.59 -24.05
C ARG A 34 6.48 28.24 -24.19
N VAL A 35 7.22 28.34 -23.07
CA VAL A 35 8.62 28.80 -23.07
C VAL A 35 9.51 27.93 -23.97
N PHE A 36 9.35 26.60 -23.92
CA PHE A 36 10.11 25.68 -24.78
C PHE A 36 9.59 25.57 -26.22
N ALA A 37 8.38 26.07 -26.49
CA ALA A 37 7.85 26.25 -27.84
C ALA A 37 8.31 27.56 -28.51
N GLY A 38 9.15 28.36 -27.82
CA GLY A 38 9.70 29.61 -28.35
C GLY A 38 8.84 30.85 -28.08
N GLU A 39 7.80 30.74 -27.25
CA GLU A 39 6.95 31.87 -26.88
C GLU A 39 7.62 32.74 -25.80
N GLN A 40 7.61 34.06 -25.97
CA GLN A 40 8.09 34.99 -24.95
C GLN A 40 7.00 35.25 -23.90
N ILE A 41 7.19 34.69 -22.70
CA ILE A 41 6.30 34.90 -21.56
C ILE A 41 6.99 35.84 -20.58
N MET A 42 6.37 36.98 -20.30
CA MET A 42 6.87 37.93 -19.31
C MET A 42 6.52 37.47 -17.89
N ASP A 43 7.51 37.49 -17.00
CA ASP A 43 7.35 37.25 -15.57
C ASP A 43 6.48 36.03 -15.17
N PRO A 44 6.70 34.81 -15.71
CA PRO A 44 5.90 33.65 -15.37
C PRO A 44 6.07 33.28 -13.89
N VAL A 45 4.96 32.96 -13.25
CA VAL A 45 4.91 32.49 -11.86
C VAL A 45 4.88 30.97 -11.83
N VAL A 46 5.82 30.36 -11.11
CA VAL A 46 5.99 28.91 -10.97
C VAL A 46 6.22 28.55 -9.51
N GLN A 47 5.90 27.32 -9.12
CA GLN A 47 6.14 26.82 -7.78
C GLN A 47 7.48 26.09 -7.68
N CYS A 48 8.27 26.37 -6.65
CA CYS A 48 9.47 25.62 -6.30
C CYS A 48 9.10 24.32 -5.58
N VAL A 49 9.40 23.15 -6.16
CA VAL A 49 9.03 21.84 -5.60
C VAL A 49 10.21 21.12 -4.95
N GLN A 50 11.43 21.40 -5.40
CA GLN A 50 12.64 20.78 -4.87
C GLN A 50 13.85 21.68 -5.08
N ILE A 51 14.73 21.75 -4.07
CA ILE A 51 16.02 22.44 -4.14
C ILE A 51 17.09 21.43 -3.74
N LYS A 52 18.16 21.31 -4.53
CA LYS A 52 19.26 20.38 -4.27
C LYS A 52 20.62 21.03 -4.56
N PRO A 53 21.56 21.07 -3.59
CA PRO A 53 22.93 21.51 -3.84
C PRO A 53 23.66 20.47 -4.70
N MET A 54 24.51 20.92 -5.63
CA MET A 54 25.33 20.04 -6.46
C MET A 54 26.81 20.13 -6.06
N ASN A 55 27.40 18.99 -5.67
CA ASN A 55 28.83 18.88 -5.41
C ASN A 55 29.57 18.54 -6.70
N ASN A 56 30.18 19.53 -7.35
CA ASN A 56 31.19 19.27 -8.38
C ASN A 56 32.41 20.17 -8.13
N SER A 57 33.47 19.54 -7.63
CA SER A 57 34.72 20.16 -7.19
C SER A 57 35.66 20.41 -8.36
N THR A 58 35.83 21.68 -8.70
CA THR A 58 37.06 22.18 -9.36
C THR A 58 37.27 23.69 -9.17
N THR A 59 36.23 24.47 -8.84
CA THR A 59 36.31 25.95 -8.72
C THR A 59 35.74 26.55 -7.43
N GLY A 60 35.32 25.75 -6.44
CA GLY A 60 34.88 26.26 -5.13
C GLY A 60 33.56 27.04 -5.13
N VAL A 61 32.80 27.06 -6.23
CA VAL A 61 31.52 27.78 -6.32
C VAL A 61 30.33 26.82 -6.22
N GLU A 62 29.44 27.07 -5.26
CA GLU A 62 28.20 26.30 -5.06
C GLU A 62 27.19 26.54 -6.19
N ARG A 63 26.55 25.46 -6.65
CA ARG A 63 25.47 25.50 -7.66
C ARG A 63 24.25 24.78 -7.14
N PHE A 64 23.09 25.43 -7.26
CA PHE A 64 21.80 24.86 -6.87
C PHE A 64 21.01 24.38 -8.09
N ARG A 65 20.50 23.15 -7.99
CA ARG A 65 19.47 22.63 -8.89
C ARG A 65 18.11 22.82 -8.24
N VAL A 66 17.17 23.41 -8.97
CA VAL A 66 15.80 23.66 -8.50
C VAL A 66 14.81 23.00 -9.46
N VAL A 67 13.72 22.44 -8.95
CA VAL A 67 12.63 21.91 -9.78
C VAL A 67 11.46 22.85 -9.69
N PHE A 68 11.06 23.43 -10.83
CA PHE A 68 9.90 24.29 -10.94
C PHE A 68 8.71 23.56 -11.54
N ASN A 69 7.52 23.96 -11.09
CA ASN A 69 6.22 23.41 -11.45
C ASN A 69 5.28 24.53 -11.89
N ASP A 70 4.56 24.35 -13.00
CA ASP A 70 3.55 25.29 -13.52
C ASP A 70 2.12 24.70 -13.50
N THR A 71 1.88 23.72 -12.61
CA THR A 71 0.66 22.89 -12.45
C THR A 71 0.43 21.81 -13.52
N VAL A 72 0.99 21.95 -14.72
CA VAL A 72 0.82 21.01 -15.85
C VAL A 72 2.12 20.26 -16.12
N ASN A 73 3.25 20.94 -15.99
CA ASN A 73 4.58 20.47 -16.27
C ASN A 73 5.54 20.79 -15.11
N PHE A 74 6.54 19.93 -14.93
CA PHE A 74 7.70 20.25 -14.10
C PHE A 74 8.99 20.14 -14.91
N ILE A 75 9.96 20.97 -14.56
CA ILE A 75 11.27 21.01 -15.22
C ILE A 75 12.40 21.08 -14.20
N GLN A 76 13.54 20.47 -14.55
CA GLN A 76 14.78 20.66 -13.80
C GLN A 76 15.46 21.94 -14.27
N SER A 77 15.77 22.79 -13.29
CA SER A 77 16.33 24.11 -13.52
C SER A 77 17.62 24.32 -12.75
N MET A 78 18.45 25.22 -13.23
CA MET A 78 19.70 25.62 -12.59
C MET A 78 19.63 27.10 -12.23
N LEU A 79 19.93 27.44 -10.97
CA LEU A 79 20.07 28.84 -10.56
C LEU A 79 21.44 29.39 -10.98
N ALA A 80 21.45 30.64 -11.46
CA ALA A 80 22.67 31.39 -11.68
C ALA A 80 23.34 31.73 -10.35
N GLN A 81 24.67 31.84 -10.35
CA GLN A 81 25.46 32.05 -9.12
C GLN A 81 25.08 33.35 -8.38
N GLN A 82 24.65 34.37 -9.12
CA GLN A 82 24.23 35.66 -8.55
C GLN A 82 22.96 35.56 -7.68
N THR A 83 22.08 34.58 -7.93
CA THR A 83 20.83 34.37 -7.16
C THR A 83 20.97 33.33 -6.05
N ASN A 84 22.18 32.81 -5.80
CA ASN A 84 22.44 31.86 -4.70
C ASN A 84 22.09 32.44 -3.32
N HIS A 85 22.21 33.76 -3.12
CA HIS A 85 21.87 34.43 -1.87
C HIS A 85 20.42 34.19 -1.45
N ILE A 86 19.48 34.04 -2.40
CA ILE A 86 18.06 33.77 -2.12
C ILE A 86 17.87 32.40 -1.45
N VAL A 87 18.74 31.43 -1.77
CA VAL A 87 18.73 30.10 -1.14
C VAL A 87 19.43 30.13 0.22
N HIS A 88 20.58 30.80 0.33
CA HIS A 88 21.35 30.91 1.59
C HIS A 88 20.61 31.72 2.66
N ASP A 89 19.91 32.79 2.27
CA ASP A 89 19.10 33.63 3.16
C ASP A 89 17.78 32.97 3.56
N GLY A 90 17.51 31.75 3.05
CA GLY A 90 16.30 30.99 3.36
C GLY A 90 15.01 31.56 2.78
N LYS A 91 15.10 32.50 1.82
CA LYS A 91 13.94 33.10 1.15
C LYS A 91 13.29 32.12 0.17
N LEU A 92 14.09 31.41 -0.62
CA LEU A 92 13.57 30.37 -1.51
C LEU A 92 13.48 29.04 -0.76
N LYS A 93 12.25 28.58 -0.51
CA LYS A 93 11.99 27.30 0.14
C LYS A 93 11.17 26.36 -0.75
N LYS A 94 11.06 25.12 -0.32
CA LYS A 94 10.16 24.15 -0.95
C LYS A 94 8.72 24.63 -0.73
N GLY A 95 7.93 24.66 -1.79
CA GLY A 95 6.54 25.13 -1.77
C GLY A 95 6.36 26.61 -2.11
N SER A 96 7.43 27.42 -2.12
CA SER A 96 7.36 28.85 -2.44
C SER A 96 6.93 29.10 -3.89
N LEU A 97 6.07 30.10 -4.10
CA LEU A 97 5.77 30.64 -5.42
C LEU A 97 6.84 31.65 -5.81
N VAL A 98 7.28 31.58 -7.07
CA VAL A 98 8.40 32.37 -7.59
C VAL A 98 8.00 32.95 -8.94
N LYS A 99 8.24 34.25 -9.10
CA LYS A 99 8.12 34.96 -10.37
C LYS A 99 9.49 34.98 -11.05
N LEU A 100 9.60 34.41 -12.24
CA LEU A 100 10.85 34.36 -12.98
C LEU A 100 11.04 35.66 -13.77
N LYS A 101 11.97 36.52 -13.33
CA LYS A 101 12.26 37.82 -13.98
C LYS A 101 13.15 37.66 -15.20
N GLN A 102 14.16 36.79 -15.11
CA GLN A 102 15.09 36.53 -16.21
C GLN A 102 15.47 35.05 -16.24
N PHE A 103 15.22 34.40 -17.36
CA PHE A 103 15.48 32.96 -17.53
C PHE A 103 15.83 32.64 -18.99
N GLN A 104 16.50 31.50 -19.20
CA GLN A 104 16.87 30.98 -20.51
C GLN A 104 16.51 29.51 -20.62
N ALA A 105 15.76 29.15 -21.66
CA ALA A 105 15.43 27.76 -21.98
C ALA A 105 16.54 27.15 -22.84
N ASN A 106 17.14 26.06 -22.36
CA ASN A 106 18.21 25.34 -23.04
C ASN A 106 17.89 23.83 -23.10
N SER A 107 18.51 23.12 -24.05
CA SER A 107 18.39 21.67 -24.17
C SER A 107 19.78 21.03 -24.13
N VAL A 108 20.03 20.15 -23.15
CA VAL A 108 21.32 19.47 -22.98
C VAL A 108 21.11 17.96 -23.09
N LYS A 109 21.75 17.30 -24.06
CA LYS A 109 21.59 15.85 -24.34
C LYS A 109 20.11 15.46 -24.50
N ASP A 110 19.36 16.24 -25.30
CA ASP A 110 17.93 16.10 -25.55
C ASP A 110 17.02 16.19 -24.30
N LYS A 111 17.51 16.76 -23.19
CA LYS A 111 16.69 17.07 -22.01
C LYS A 111 16.49 18.58 -21.86
N PRO A 112 15.23 19.05 -21.69
CA PRO A 112 14.95 20.47 -21.46
C PRO A 112 15.46 20.87 -20.06
N ILE A 113 16.23 21.96 -19.99
CA ILE A 113 16.77 22.55 -18.77
C ILE A 113 16.51 24.06 -18.81
N LEU A 114 15.93 24.59 -17.74
CA LEU A 114 15.71 26.03 -17.60
C LEU A 114 16.83 26.63 -16.73
N VAL A 115 17.53 27.64 -17.24
CA VAL A 115 18.53 28.38 -16.46
C VAL A 115 17.88 29.65 -15.93
N ILE A 116 17.79 29.80 -14.61
CA ILE A 116 17.23 31.00 -13.99
C ILE A 116 18.34 31.98 -13.68
N ILE A 117 18.25 33.16 -14.30
CA ILE A 117 19.23 34.24 -14.14
C ILE A 117 18.79 35.16 -13.00
N ASP A 118 17.49 35.46 -12.92
CA ASP A 118 16.87 36.30 -11.89
C ASP A 118 15.44 35.84 -11.55
N LEU A 119 15.08 35.92 -10.27
CA LEU A 119 13.79 35.49 -9.74
C LEU A 119 13.39 36.27 -8.49
N GLU A 120 12.08 36.42 -8.30
CA GLU A 120 11.47 37.07 -7.15
C GLU A 120 10.58 36.07 -6.41
N VAL A 121 10.82 35.88 -5.10
CA VAL A 121 9.99 35.00 -4.26
C VAL A 121 8.76 35.77 -3.80
N LEU A 122 7.58 35.19 -3.98
CA LEU A 122 6.31 35.79 -3.60
C LEU A 122 5.94 35.35 -2.18
N ASP A 123 6.51 36.01 -1.17
CA ASP A 123 6.33 35.68 0.25
C ASP A 123 4.86 35.75 0.71
N GLU A 124 4.04 36.53 0.01
CA GLU A 124 2.61 36.72 0.28
C GLU A 124 1.76 35.43 0.18
N TYR A 125 2.23 34.42 -0.58
CA TYR A 125 1.55 33.11 -0.72
C TYR A 125 2.11 32.02 0.22
N GLY A 126 3.17 32.30 0.97
CA GLY A 126 3.80 31.35 1.87
C GLY A 126 4.32 30.06 1.20
N GLU A 127 4.44 29.00 2.00
CA GLU A 127 4.89 27.67 1.57
C GLU A 127 3.66 26.82 1.21
N CYS A 128 3.35 26.73 -0.07
CA CYS A 128 2.20 25.97 -0.56
C CYS A 128 2.52 24.48 -0.74
N GLU A 129 1.55 23.60 -0.48
CA GLU A 129 1.62 22.22 -0.95
C GLU A 129 1.73 22.16 -2.48
N LYS A 130 2.24 21.05 -3.01
CA LYS A 130 2.47 20.90 -4.46
C LYS A 130 1.18 21.16 -5.24
N LEU A 131 1.21 22.18 -6.09
CA LEU A 131 0.06 22.62 -6.88
C LEU A 131 -0.08 21.79 -8.17
N GLY A 132 -1.23 21.13 -8.35
CA GLY A 132 -1.52 20.30 -9.53
C GLY A 132 -0.80 18.95 -9.59
N GLN A 133 -1.00 18.22 -10.68
CA GLN A 133 -0.32 16.95 -10.99
C GLN A 133 0.56 17.10 -12.24
N PRO A 134 1.70 17.81 -12.13
CA PRO A 134 2.54 18.09 -13.28
C PRO A 134 3.23 16.83 -13.81
N GLY A 135 3.20 16.65 -15.13
CA GLY A 135 4.02 15.67 -15.85
C GLY A 135 5.42 16.21 -16.19
N PRO A 136 6.42 15.36 -16.50
CA PRO A 136 7.70 15.86 -16.99
C PRO A 136 7.50 16.64 -18.30
N LEU A 137 8.24 17.74 -18.49
CA LEU A 137 8.17 18.47 -19.75
C LEU A 137 8.83 17.64 -20.88
N GLU A 138 8.02 17.24 -21.87
CA GLU A 138 8.48 16.59 -23.11
C GLU A 138 8.40 17.59 -24.28
N VAL A 139 9.50 17.74 -25.03
CA VAL A 139 9.58 18.64 -26.20
C VAL A 139 9.33 17.83 -27.47
N VAL A 140 8.22 18.08 -28.16
CA VAL A 140 7.91 17.48 -29.47
C VAL A 140 8.65 18.27 -30.54
N LYS A 141 9.61 17.65 -31.25
CA LYS A 141 10.24 18.24 -32.43
C LYS A 141 9.26 18.13 -33.60
N SER A 142 8.84 19.25 -34.18
CA SER A 142 8.12 19.30 -35.45
C SER A 142 9.10 19.05 -36.61
N GLU A 143 8.90 17.96 -37.35
CA GLU A 143 9.69 17.57 -38.52
C GLU A 143 9.31 18.39 -39.76
N SER A 144 10.32 18.87 -40.50
CA SER A 144 10.19 19.25 -41.90
C SER A 144 11.50 18.95 -42.67
N GLU A 145 11.45 17.87 -43.47
CA GLU A 145 12.18 17.59 -44.74
C GLU A 145 13.68 17.17 -44.71
N PRO A 146 14.22 16.48 -45.76
CA PRO A 146 14.05 15.03 -45.98
C PRO A 146 15.35 14.23 -46.30
N ALA A 147 15.24 12.91 -46.14
CA ALA A 147 15.99 11.76 -46.68
C ALA A 147 17.36 11.91 -47.38
N ALA A 148 18.35 11.15 -46.87
CA ALA A 148 19.30 10.38 -47.68
C ALA A 148 19.68 9.06 -46.97
N ALA A 149 19.73 7.96 -47.73
CA ALA A 149 19.92 6.58 -47.27
C ALA A 149 21.39 6.10 -47.40
N PRO A 150 21.74 4.82 -47.16
CA PRO A 150 22.74 4.40 -46.17
C PRO A 150 24.10 3.96 -46.76
N ALA A 151 25.15 3.92 -45.93
CA ALA A 151 26.41 3.23 -46.27
C ALA A 151 26.99 2.44 -45.07
N PRO A 152 27.70 1.32 -45.28
CA PRO A 152 27.88 0.27 -44.28
C PRO A 152 29.27 0.21 -43.61
N GLN A 153 29.25 -0.27 -42.36
CA GLN A 153 30.28 -1.03 -41.59
C GLN A 153 31.72 -0.52 -41.45
N ALA A 154 32.17 -0.35 -40.19
CA ALA A 154 33.43 -0.93 -39.67
C ALA A 154 33.56 -0.79 -38.12
N GLN A 155 33.66 -1.92 -37.42
CA GLN A 155 34.44 -2.16 -36.18
C GLN A 155 35.26 -3.45 -36.44
N PRO A 156 36.29 -3.84 -35.66
CA PRO A 156 37.11 -3.19 -34.60
C PRO A 156 38.61 -3.13 -35.07
N ALA A 157 39.67 -2.69 -34.37
CA ALA A 157 40.16 -2.98 -33.03
C ALA A 157 41.46 -2.16 -32.70
N SER A 158 41.79 -2.10 -31.40
CA SER A 158 43.12 -2.13 -30.75
C SER A 158 44.24 -1.14 -31.13
N ILE A 159 44.78 -0.48 -30.10
CA ILE A 159 46.22 -0.51 -29.80
C ILE A 159 46.40 -0.71 -28.29
N SER A 160 47.27 -1.66 -27.97
CA SER A 160 47.70 -2.08 -26.64
C SER A 160 49.16 -1.70 -26.41
N GLY A 161 49.51 -1.53 -25.14
CA GLY A 161 50.81 -1.89 -24.56
C GLY A 161 51.77 -0.72 -24.30
N ASN A 162 52.67 -0.79 -23.33
CA ASN A 162 52.86 -1.67 -22.18
C ASN A 162 54.00 -1.05 -21.35
N GLN A 163 53.98 -1.24 -20.03
CA GLN A 163 55.13 -1.33 -19.10
C GLN A 163 56.31 -0.35 -19.20
N PHE A 164 56.62 0.30 -18.07
CA PHE A 164 58.02 0.40 -17.63
C PHE A 164 58.10 0.39 -16.09
N TYR A 165 58.76 -0.63 -15.56
CA TYR A 165 59.02 -0.88 -14.14
C TYR A 165 60.37 -0.27 -13.73
N GLY A 166 60.46 0.26 -12.50
CA GLY A 166 61.66 0.18 -11.66
C GLY A 166 62.54 1.43 -11.53
N ASN A 167 62.58 2.01 -10.32
CA ASN A 167 63.78 1.92 -9.45
C ASN A 167 63.57 2.56 -8.07
N LYS A 168 64.09 1.89 -7.02
CA LYS A 168 64.47 2.50 -5.73
C LYS A 168 65.75 3.34 -5.90
N PRO A 169 65.99 4.34 -5.04
CA PRO A 169 67.06 4.17 -4.03
C PRO A 169 66.69 4.63 -2.60
N GLN A 170 67.62 4.29 -1.69
CA GLN A 170 67.61 4.27 -0.22
C GLN A 170 67.70 5.61 0.54
N GLN A 171 67.22 5.54 1.79
CA GLN A 171 67.70 6.09 3.08
C GLN A 171 68.44 7.44 3.17
N GLN A 172 67.96 8.28 4.10
CA GLN A 172 68.81 8.93 5.11
C GLN A 172 68.07 9.17 6.44
N GLN A 173 68.79 8.90 7.54
CA GLN A 173 68.41 9.04 8.94
C GLN A 173 68.48 10.49 9.44
N GLN A 174 67.69 10.85 10.46
CA GLN A 174 68.17 11.70 11.55
C GLN A 174 67.44 11.45 12.89
N GLN A 175 68.27 11.48 13.95
CA GLN A 175 68.11 11.20 15.38
C GLN A 175 67.12 12.16 16.11
N GLN A 176 66.25 11.70 17.03
CA GLN A 176 66.43 11.41 18.48
C GLN A 176 66.18 12.63 19.40
N GLN A 177 65.15 12.58 20.27
CA GLN A 177 65.24 12.94 21.70
C GLN A 177 63.96 12.63 22.54
N SER A 178 64.24 12.07 23.72
CA SER A 178 63.42 11.67 24.90
C SER A 178 62.91 12.89 25.72
N ALA A 179 61.97 12.88 26.68
CA ALA A 179 61.64 11.97 27.80
C ALA A 179 60.28 12.43 28.50
N PRO A 180 59.90 12.08 29.76
CA PRO A 180 58.83 11.11 30.08
C PRO A 180 57.73 11.61 31.07
N GLN A 181 56.57 10.94 31.21
CA GLN A 181 55.85 10.94 32.50
C GLN A 181 54.86 9.77 32.75
N ARG A 182 55.28 8.92 33.70
CA ARG A 182 54.53 8.23 34.78
C ARG A 182 53.22 7.49 34.47
N GLN A 183 53.33 6.16 34.45
CA GLN A 183 52.31 5.25 34.95
C GLN A 183 52.34 5.20 36.49
N LEU A 184 51.18 4.99 37.11
CA LEU A 184 51.08 4.29 38.40
C LEU A 184 50.03 3.15 38.30
N PRO A 185 50.28 2.00 38.95
CA PRO A 185 49.53 0.77 38.76
C PRO A 185 48.47 0.55 39.87
N THR A 186 47.40 -0.18 39.54
CA THR A 186 46.66 -0.94 40.56
C THR A 186 46.28 -2.31 40.02
N ARG A 187 46.23 -3.24 40.97
CA ARG A 187 46.51 -4.67 40.86
C ARG A 187 45.30 -5.50 40.46
N SER A 188 45.65 -6.61 39.83
CA SER A 188 44.88 -7.80 39.51
C SER A 188 44.11 -8.44 40.68
N SER A 189 42.93 -8.97 40.36
CA SER A 189 42.46 -10.28 40.81
C SER A 189 41.45 -10.82 39.79
N GLY A 190 41.77 -11.96 39.18
CA GLY A 190 40.96 -12.55 38.12
C GLY A 190 39.88 -13.49 38.63
N GLN A 191 38.85 -13.67 37.80
CA GLN A 191 38.19 -14.96 37.60
C GLN A 191 37.51 -14.92 36.23
N GLY A 192 37.89 -15.87 35.36
CA GLY A 192 37.35 -16.02 34.02
C GLY A 192 35.95 -16.61 34.05
N GLY A 193 35.02 -15.90 33.44
CA GLY A 193 33.69 -16.32 32.98
C GLY A 193 33.29 -15.38 31.82
N PRO A 194 32.43 -15.81 30.88
CA PRO A 194 32.08 -15.00 29.71
C PRO A 194 31.50 -13.65 30.16
N GLN A 195 31.84 -12.58 29.44
CA GLN A 195 31.47 -11.22 29.79
C GLN A 195 29.94 -11.05 29.77
N GLY A 196 29.31 -11.16 30.94
CA GLY A 196 27.93 -10.70 31.15
C GLY A 196 27.88 -9.19 31.01
N GLY A 197 27.62 -8.71 29.80
CA GLY A 197 27.16 -7.33 29.58
C GLY A 197 25.91 -7.07 30.41
N ASN A 198 25.69 -5.82 30.81
CA ASN A 198 24.45 -5.42 31.50
C ASN A 198 23.26 -5.86 30.63
N ILE A 199 22.42 -6.77 31.15
CA ILE A 199 21.23 -7.27 30.44
C ILE A 199 20.13 -6.21 30.53
N TYR A 200 19.58 -5.79 29.39
CA TYR A 200 18.49 -4.83 29.30
C TYR A 200 17.20 -5.53 28.85
N PRO A 201 16.03 -5.12 29.38
CA PRO A 201 14.75 -5.51 28.83
C PRO A 201 14.53 -4.88 27.44
N ILE A 202 13.87 -5.59 26.54
CA ILE A 202 13.52 -5.17 25.18
C ILE A 202 12.81 -3.81 25.19
N GLU A 203 11.85 -3.59 26.08
CA GLU A 203 11.07 -2.35 26.16
C GLU A 203 11.94 -1.11 26.47
N ALA A 204 13.06 -1.30 27.17
CA ALA A 204 13.98 -0.21 27.52
C ALA A 204 15.01 0.11 26.42
N LEU A 205 14.98 -0.61 25.29
CA LEU A 205 15.89 -0.34 24.18
C LEU A 205 15.56 1.01 23.54
N SER A 206 16.59 1.84 23.42
CA SER A 206 16.50 3.13 22.72
C SER A 206 17.73 3.37 21.84
N PRO A 207 17.60 4.15 20.76
CA PRO A 207 18.74 4.52 19.89
C PRO A 207 19.85 5.30 20.60
N TYR A 208 19.58 5.85 21.79
CA TYR A 208 20.51 6.69 22.55
C TYR A 208 21.46 5.90 23.45
N GLN A 209 21.22 4.60 23.62
CA GLN A 209 22.05 3.73 24.45
C GLN A 209 22.97 2.88 23.54
N PRO A 210 24.29 3.15 23.50
CA PRO A 210 25.20 2.45 22.59
C PRO A 210 25.67 1.08 23.12
N ARG A 211 25.48 0.79 24.42
CA ARG A 211 25.89 -0.47 25.05
C ARG A 211 24.72 -1.13 25.76
N TRP A 212 24.20 -2.17 25.15
CA TRP A 212 23.16 -3.02 25.70
C TRP A 212 23.34 -4.45 25.21
N THR A 213 22.84 -5.38 26.01
CA THR A 213 22.72 -6.79 25.68
C THR A 213 21.32 -7.21 26.07
N ILE A 214 20.55 -7.84 25.18
CA ILE A 214 19.27 -8.46 25.53
C ILE A 214 19.46 -9.96 25.64
N LYS A 215 18.75 -10.59 26.58
CA LYS A 215 18.59 -12.04 26.66
C LYS A 215 17.18 -12.36 26.19
N ALA A 216 17.04 -12.90 24.98
CA ALA A 216 15.73 -13.06 24.36
C ALA A 216 15.63 -14.36 23.57
N ARG A 217 14.42 -14.93 23.53
CA ARG A 217 14.08 -16.10 22.73
C ARG A 217 13.79 -15.67 21.30
N CYS A 218 14.34 -16.37 20.31
CA CYS A 218 13.91 -16.19 18.93
C CYS A 218 12.50 -16.77 18.78
N SER A 219 11.46 -15.91 18.80
CA SER A 219 10.06 -16.33 18.70
C SER A 219 9.68 -16.71 17.27
N HIS A 220 10.28 -16.05 16.28
CA HIS A 220 10.00 -16.27 14.86
C HIS A 220 11.23 -15.94 13.99
N LYS A 221 11.46 -16.71 12.93
CA LYS A 221 12.47 -16.48 11.90
C LYS A 221 11.83 -16.52 10.51
N GLY A 222 11.83 -15.37 9.84
CA GLY A 222 11.37 -15.23 8.47
C GLY A 222 12.41 -15.71 7.44
N GLU A 223 11.92 -16.13 6.28
CA GLU A 223 12.72 -16.62 5.16
C GLU A 223 13.66 -15.55 4.58
N ILE A 224 14.72 -16.02 3.88
CA ILE A 224 15.63 -15.14 3.13
C ILE A 224 14.90 -14.56 1.92
N LYS A 225 14.73 -13.25 1.91
CA LYS A 225 14.17 -12.49 0.78
C LYS A 225 15.30 -11.87 -0.02
N THR A 226 15.28 -12.07 -1.34
CA THR A 226 16.23 -11.46 -2.27
C THR A 226 15.61 -10.27 -2.99
N TRP A 227 16.44 -9.30 -3.35
CA TRP A 227 16.06 -8.14 -4.15
C TRP A 227 17.15 -7.82 -5.17
N HIS A 228 16.74 -7.28 -6.32
CA HIS A 228 17.64 -6.86 -7.40
C HIS A 228 17.20 -5.48 -7.90
N ASN A 229 18.03 -4.47 -7.66
CA ASN A 229 17.79 -3.10 -8.11
C ASN A 229 18.96 -2.63 -9.01
N LYS A 230 18.78 -1.48 -9.66
CA LYS A 230 19.83 -0.84 -10.49
C LYS A 230 21.15 -0.58 -9.72
N ASN A 231 21.10 -0.54 -8.39
CA ASN A 231 22.24 -0.28 -7.50
C ASN A 231 22.86 -1.57 -6.92
N GLY A 232 22.41 -2.75 -7.33
CA GLY A 232 22.94 -4.05 -6.92
C GLY A 232 21.87 -5.05 -6.53
N GLU A 233 22.32 -6.26 -6.23
CA GLU A 233 21.52 -7.34 -5.63
C GLU A 233 21.81 -7.46 -4.13
N GLY A 234 20.84 -8.00 -3.39
CA GLY A 234 21.00 -8.24 -1.98
C GLY A 234 19.98 -9.25 -1.44
N LYS A 235 20.25 -9.71 -0.23
CA LYS A 235 19.37 -10.58 0.55
C LYS A 235 19.13 -10.01 1.93
N LEU A 236 18.00 -10.33 2.52
CA LEU A 236 17.66 -10.00 3.90
C LEU A 236 16.86 -11.12 4.53
N PHE A 237 16.92 -11.23 5.86
CA PHE A 237 15.97 -12.01 6.65
C PHE A 237 15.56 -11.20 7.87
N SER A 238 14.44 -11.54 8.48
CA SER A 238 14.01 -10.91 9.72
C SER A 238 13.63 -11.97 10.74
N CYS A 239 13.91 -11.73 12.01
CA CYS A 239 13.48 -12.56 13.13
C CYS A 239 12.85 -11.69 14.21
N ASN A 240 12.09 -12.30 15.11
CA ASN A 240 11.54 -11.65 16.29
C ASN A 240 12.19 -12.23 17.54
N PHE A 241 12.47 -11.36 18.49
CA PHE A 241 13.01 -11.68 19.80
C PHE A 241 11.99 -11.36 20.87
N LEU A 242 11.80 -12.28 21.83
CA LEU A 242 10.85 -12.18 22.93
C LEU A 242 11.58 -12.30 24.27
N ASP A 243 11.31 -11.38 25.19
CA ASP A 243 11.73 -11.44 26.59
C ASP A 243 10.54 -11.18 27.54
N GLU A 244 10.78 -11.03 28.84
CA GLU A 244 9.73 -10.74 29.84
C GLU A 244 9.02 -9.39 29.62
N SER A 245 9.67 -8.44 28.95
CA SER A 245 9.17 -7.08 28.75
C SER A 245 8.38 -6.91 27.44
N GLY A 246 8.74 -7.65 26.39
CA GLY A 246 8.04 -7.53 25.11
C GLY A 246 8.70 -8.28 23.97
N GLU A 247 8.23 -7.97 22.76
CA GLU A 247 8.74 -8.52 21.50
C GLU A 247 9.36 -7.40 20.66
N ILE A 248 10.51 -7.68 20.03
CA ILE A 248 11.16 -6.77 19.09
C ILE A 248 11.58 -7.50 17.83
N ARG A 249 11.43 -6.84 16.69
CA ARG A 249 11.87 -7.38 15.40
C ARG A 249 13.31 -7.01 15.12
N ALA A 250 14.09 -7.96 14.63
CA ALA A 250 15.45 -7.77 14.12
C ALA A 250 15.57 -8.15 12.64
N THR A 251 16.33 -7.38 11.86
CA THR A 251 16.54 -7.61 10.43
C THR A 251 18.03 -7.67 10.09
N GLY A 252 18.44 -8.74 9.40
CA GLY A 252 19.78 -8.88 8.84
C GLY A 252 19.80 -8.59 7.35
N PHE A 253 20.78 -7.82 6.88
CA PHE A 253 20.99 -7.51 5.46
C PHE A 253 22.34 -8.05 4.97
N LYS A 254 22.37 -8.55 3.72
CA LYS A 254 23.57 -8.97 2.99
C LYS A 254 24.42 -9.98 3.80
N GLU A 255 25.62 -9.58 4.23
CA GLU A 255 26.58 -10.38 4.99
C GLU A 255 26.00 -10.90 6.31
N ALA A 256 25.13 -10.12 6.96
CA ALA A 256 24.49 -10.53 8.21
C ALA A 256 23.54 -11.73 8.02
N VAL A 257 23.03 -11.96 6.81
CA VAL A 257 22.24 -13.16 6.50
C VAL A 257 23.13 -14.40 6.54
N ASP A 258 24.31 -14.34 5.91
CA ASP A 258 25.25 -15.45 5.88
C ASP A 258 25.82 -15.78 7.26
N GLN A 259 25.97 -14.76 8.11
CA GLN A 259 26.54 -14.94 9.45
C GLN A 259 25.52 -15.49 10.46
N TRP A 260 24.28 -15.02 10.45
CA TRP A 260 23.34 -15.23 11.55
C TRP A 260 22.14 -16.13 11.24
N TYR A 261 21.82 -16.37 9.96
CA TYR A 261 20.61 -17.11 9.60
C TYR A 261 20.62 -18.57 10.08
N ASP A 262 21.76 -19.24 10.01
CA ASP A 262 21.92 -20.63 10.46
C ASP A 262 22.15 -20.74 11.98
N VAL A 263 22.69 -19.70 12.59
CA VAL A 263 22.93 -19.61 14.05
C VAL A 263 21.60 -19.42 14.80
N LEU A 264 20.73 -18.55 14.27
CA LEU A 264 19.42 -18.26 14.86
C LEU A 264 18.42 -19.37 14.52
N GLN A 265 17.93 -20.04 15.56
CA GLN A 265 16.92 -21.10 15.50
C GLN A 265 15.72 -20.66 16.32
N GLU A 266 14.52 -20.86 15.78
CA GLU A 266 13.27 -20.58 16.49
C GLU A 266 13.22 -21.39 17.79
N GLY A 267 12.70 -20.77 18.86
CA GLY A 267 12.58 -21.38 20.18
C GLY A 267 13.85 -21.35 21.04
N SER A 268 15.03 -21.10 20.47
CA SER A 268 16.29 -20.98 21.23
C SER A 268 16.46 -19.57 21.83
N VAL A 269 17.15 -19.48 22.98
CA VAL A 269 17.46 -18.22 23.68
C VAL A 269 18.86 -17.74 23.30
N TYR A 270 18.99 -16.44 23.05
CA TYR A 270 20.24 -15.80 22.63
C TYR A 270 20.52 -14.54 23.44
N TYR A 271 21.81 -14.29 23.66
CA TYR A 271 22.33 -12.98 24.04
C TYR A 271 22.63 -12.20 22.77
N VAL A 272 21.86 -11.13 22.53
CA VAL A 272 22.00 -10.27 21.35
C VAL A 272 22.54 -8.91 21.80
N SER A 273 23.63 -8.46 21.19
CA SER A 273 24.28 -7.19 21.52
C SER A 273 24.85 -6.49 20.29
N SER A 274 25.12 -5.19 20.43
CA SER A 274 25.72 -4.35 19.37
C SER A 274 24.93 -4.37 18.06
N CYS A 275 23.59 -4.31 18.15
CA CYS A 275 22.74 -4.08 16.99
C CYS A 275 22.33 -2.61 16.92
N LYS A 276 22.02 -2.15 15.71
CA LYS A 276 21.50 -0.80 15.53
C LYS A 276 20.00 -0.76 15.80
N VAL A 277 19.60 0.01 16.80
CA VAL A 277 18.18 0.29 17.13
C VAL A 277 17.69 1.41 16.20
N GLN A 278 16.62 1.17 15.44
CA GLN A 278 15.98 2.14 14.54
C GLN A 278 14.48 2.19 14.80
N LEU A 279 13.78 3.23 14.34
CA LEU A 279 12.31 3.22 14.41
C LEU A 279 11.73 2.09 13.57
N ALA A 280 10.76 1.38 14.14
CA ALA A 280 10.12 0.24 13.51
C ALA A 280 9.33 0.66 12.27
N LYS A 281 9.54 -0.05 11.16
CA LYS A 281 8.73 0.14 9.95
C LYS A 281 7.41 -0.64 10.10
N LYS A 282 6.45 -0.06 10.82
CA LYS A 282 5.15 -0.70 11.13
C LYS A 282 4.32 -1.08 9.89
N GLN A 283 4.62 -0.53 8.70
CA GLN A 283 4.05 -1.00 7.42
C GLN A 283 4.41 -2.45 7.07
N PHE A 284 5.51 -2.98 7.63
CA PHE A 284 6.01 -4.31 7.35
C PHE A 284 6.08 -5.21 8.58
N SER A 285 5.76 -4.70 9.78
CA SER A 285 5.90 -5.40 11.06
C SER A 285 4.56 -5.44 11.81
N ASN A 286 4.22 -6.61 12.36
CA ASN A 286 3.07 -6.77 13.26
C ASN A 286 3.45 -6.67 14.75
N VAL A 287 4.75 -6.54 15.04
CA VAL A 287 5.25 -6.38 16.42
C VAL A 287 4.91 -4.97 16.89
N ASN A 288 4.20 -4.86 18.02
CA ASN A 288 3.80 -3.58 18.59
C ASN A 288 4.94 -2.96 19.43
N HIS A 289 6.09 -2.75 18.79
CA HIS A 289 7.24 -2.07 19.36
C HIS A 289 7.57 -0.85 18.50
N ASP A 290 7.96 0.25 19.12
CA ASP A 290 8.27 1.51 18.40
C ASP A 290 9.63 1.47 17.71
N TYR A 291 10.50 0.55 18.12
CA TYR A 291 11.82 0.32 17.55
C TYR A 291 11.99 -1.08 16.94
N GLU A 292 12.88 -1.21 15.97
CA GLU A 292 13.36 -2.46 15.37
C GLU A 292 14.89 -2.52 15.41
N LEU A 293 15.45 -3.72 15.45
CA LEU A 293 16.88 -3.96 15.42
C LEU A 293 17.34 -4.22 13.97
N THR A 294 18.51 -3.70 13.63
CA THR A 294 19.23 -4.06 12.40
C THR A 294 20.57 -4.65 12.77
N PHE A 295 20.87 -5.84 12.25
CA PHE A 295 22.19 -6.46 12.43
C PHE A 295 23.24 -5.71 11.64
N GLU A 296 24.30 -5.31 12.32
CA GLU A 296 25.50 -4.68 11.75
C GLU A 296 26.67 -5.67 11.79
N ARG A 297 27.87 -5.24 11.36
CA ARG A 297 29.05 -6.12 11.29
C ARG A 297 29.63 -6.46 12.67
N ASP A 298 29.39 -5.61 13.66
CA ASP A 298 29.83 -5.73 15.04
C ASP A 298 28.76 -6.35 15.96
N THR A 299 27.61 -6.71 15.41
CA THR A 299 26.58 -7.46 16.13
C THR A 299 27.16 -8.76 16.66
N ASN A 300 26.90 -9.08 17.93
CA ASN A 300 27.29 -10.33 18.56
C ASN A 300 26.04 -11.06 19.05
N ILE A 301 25.88 -12.32 18.60
CA ILE A 301 24.78 -13.21 18.97
C ILE A 301 25.39 -14.50 19.52
N GLU A 302 25.18 -14.73 20.81
CA GLU A 302 25.65 -15.93 21.51
C GLU A 302 24.44 -16.74 22.00
N LYS A 303 24.43 -18.05 21.75
CA LYS A 303 23.35 -18.92 22.25
C LYS A 303 23.48 -19.06 23.76
N ALA A 304 22.41 -18.80 24.50
CA ALA A 304 22.38 -18.99 25.94
C ALA A 304 22.30 -20.49 26.27
N GLU A 305 23.05 -20.94 27.28
CA GLU A 305 22.95 -22.31 27.80
C GLU A 305 21.71 -22.46 28.71
N ASP A 306 21.28 -21.37 29.37
CA ASP A 306 20.17 -21.36 30.32
C ASP A 306 18.95 -20.59 29.78
N ASN A 307 17.79 -21.25 29.78
CA ASN A 307 16.50 -20.66 29.43
C ASN A 307 15.82 -19.90 30.59
N GLU A 308 16.48 -19.80 31.75
CA GLU A 308 15.91 -19.12 32.93
C GLU A 308 15.68 -17.61 32.67
N GLY A 309 14.52 -17.09 33.08
CA GLY A 309 14.15 -15.68 32.98
C GLY A 309 13.74 -15.19 31.58
N VAL A 310 13.43 -16.10 30.64
CA VAL A 310 12.87 -15.74 29.33
C VAL A 310 11.57 -16.50 29.12
N PRO A 311 10.42 -15.81 28.96
CA PRO A 311 9.12 -16.47 28.90
C PRO A 311 9.05 -17.42 27.72
N GLU A 312 8.29 -18.49 27.91
CA GLU A 312 7.87 -19.34 26.80
C GLU A 312 6.80 -18.62 25.97
N ILE A 313 6.64 -19.05 24.72
CA ILE A 313 5.65 -18.47 23.83
C ILE A 313 4.26 -18.75 24.41
N THR A 314 3.62 -17.74 25.00
CA THR A 314 2.24 -17.84 25.48
C THR A 314 1.27 -17.75 24.30
N TYR A 315 0.34 -18.70 24.26
CA TYR A 315 -0.74 -18.75 23.27
C TYR A 315 -2.03 -18.24 23.90
N ASN A 316 -2.80 -17.45 23.15
CA ASN A 316 -4.18 -17.12 23.51
C ASN A 316 -5.14 -17.82 22.53
N PHE A 317 -5.37 -19.11 22.77
CA PHE A 317 -6.12 -19.94 21.84
C PHE A 317 -7.58 -19.52 21.74
N THR A 318 -8.02 -19.25 20.53
CA THR A 318 -9.44 -19.17 20.16
C THR A 318 -9.87 -20.53 19.65
N THR A 319 -11.02 -21.03 20.11
CA THR A 319 -11.56 -22.32 19.63
C THR A 319 -12.08 -22.20 18.20
N LEU A 320 -12.19 -23.32 17.49
CA LEU A 320 -12.71 -23.30 16.12
C LEU A 320 -14.17 -22.86 16.08
N ALA A 321 -15.01 -23.28 17.03
CA ALA A 321 -16.40 -22.83 17.12
C ALA A 321 -16.53 -21.29 17.24
N ASP A 322 -15.66 -20.67 18.04
CA ASP A 322 -15.71 -19.23 18.33
C ASP A 322 -15.26 -18.36 17.15
N LEU A 323 -14.68 -18.95 16.09
CA LEU A 323 -14.28 -18.23 14.88
C LEU A 323 -15.43 -17.44 14.23
N GLN A 324 -16.68 -17.84 14.46
CA GLN A 324 -17.84 -17.10 13.96
C GLN A 324 -17.97 -15.71 14.60
N SER A 325 -17.59 -15.59 15.87
CA SER A 325 -17.67 -14.36 16.65
C SER A 325 -16.51 -13.39 16.39
N VAL A 326 -15.41 -13.90 15.84
CA VAL A 326 -14.21 -13.10 15.55
C VAL A 326 -14.42 -12.26 14.29
N GLU A 327 -14.03 -10.99 14.32
CA GLU A 327 -14.10 -10.11 13.15
C GLU A 327 -13.13 -10.55 12.06
N LYS A 328 -13.52 -10.35 10.80
CA LYS A 328 -12.65 -10.60 9.65
C LYS A 328 -11.36 -9.76 9.74
N ASP A 329 -10.26 -10.30 9.23
CA ASP A 329 -8.93 -9.69 9.20
C ASP A 329 -8.28 -9.51 10.58
N THR A 330 -8.90 -10.03 11.64
CA THR A 330 -8.29 -10.13 12.97
C THR A 330 -7.25 -11.24 13.01
N THR A 331 -6.19 -11.02 13.78
CA THR A 331 -5.15 -12.02 14.05
C THR A 331 -5.44 -12.74 15.36
N ILE A 332 -5.44 -14.07 15.34
CA ILE A 332 -5.70 -14.93 16.51
C ILE A 332 -4.63 -16.02 16.62
N ASP A 333 -4.61 -16.70 17.77
CA ASP A 333 -3.86 -17.94 17.96
C ASP A 333 -4.87 -19.11 18.02
N THR A 334 -4.54 -20.25 17.42
CA THR A 334 -5.42 -21.43 17.40
C THR A 334 -4.62 -22.71 17.51
N ILE A 335 -5.22 -23.77 18.04
CA ILE A 335 -4.65 -25.12 18.05
C ILE A 335 -5.65 -26.10 17.45
N GLY A 336 -5.16 -27.07 16.70
CA GLY A 336 -6.02 -28.05 16.02
C GLY A 336 -5.27 -29.32 15.66
N VAL A 337 -6.00 -30.41 15.50
CA VAL A 337 -5.50 -31.65 14.91
C VAL A 337 -5.58 -31.56 13.40
N LEU A 338 -4.48 -31.87 12.72
CA LEU A 338 -4.41 -31.92 11.27
C LEU A 338 -5.18 -33.13 10.74
N LYS A 339 -6.32 -32.92 10.09
CA LYS A 339 -7.15 -34.00 9.53
C LYS A 339 -6.78 -34.31 8.08
N GLU A 340 -6.67 -33.28 7.25
CA GLU A 340 -6.39 -33.41 5.81
C GLU A 340 -5.36 -32.37 5.36
N ILE A 341 -4.59 -32.75 4.34
CA ILE A 341 -3.57 -31.91 3.71
C ILE A 341 -3.92 -31.84 2.22
N GLY A 342 -4.14 -30.63 1.71
CA GLY A 342 -4.36 -30.39 0.30
C GLY A 342 -3.07 -30.38 -0.52
N ASP A 343 -3.21 -30.48 -1.83
CA ASP A 343 -2.10 -30.34 -2.77
C ASP A 343 -1.55 -28.90 -2.83
N VAL A 344 -0.28 -28.77 -3.22
CA VAL A 344 0.33 -27.46 -3.45
C VAL A 344 -0.21 -26.91 -4.75
N ASN A 345 -0.83 -25.74 -4.67
CA ASN A 345 -1.32 -24.99 -5.81
C ASN A 345 -0.48 -23.72 -5.98
N GLU A 346 -0.07 -23.42 -7.21
CA GLU A 346 0.59 -22.16 -7.53
C GLU A 346 -0.47 -21.12 -7.94
N ILE A 347 -0.49 -19.97 -7.25
CA ILE A 347 -1.37 -18.86 -7.59
C ILE A 347 -0.53 -17.62 -7.94
N VAL A 348 -0.93 -16.91 -8.99
CA VAL A 348 -0.29 -15.63 -9.33
C VAL A 348 -0.98 -14.51 -8.56
N SER A 349 -0.22 -13.74 -7.78
CA SER A 349 -0.72 -12.57 -7.06
C SER A 349 -1.29 -11.55 -8.04
N LYS A 350 -2.58 -11.20 -7.88
CA LYS A 350 -3.25 -10.18 -8.72
C LYS A 350 -2.61 -8.80 -8.61
N THR A 351 -2.00 -8.47 -7.46
CA THR A 351 -1.41 -7.15 -7.19
C THR A 351 0.04 -7.03 -7.64
N THR A 352 0.82 -8.12 -7.52
CA THR A 352 2.28 -8.10 -7.74
C THR A 352 2.69 -8.87 -9.00
N SER A 353 1.76 -9.60 -9.62
CA SER A 353 1.98 -10.51 -10.74
C SER A 353 3.06 -11.57 -10.49
N LYS A 354 3.38 -11.85 -9.21
CA LYS A 354 4.36 -12.87 -8.81
C LYS A 354 3.65 -14.17 -8.46
N PRO A 355 4.20 -15.33 -8.85
CA PRO A 355 3.68 -16.62 -8.42
C PRO A 355 3.96 -16.87 -6.93
N PHE A 356 3.00 -17.46 -6.24
CA PHE A 356 3.08 -17.90 -4.85
C PHE A 356 2.48 -19.29 -4.71
N ASN A 357 3.18 -20.17 -4.00
CA ASN A 357 2.66 -21.48 -3.63
C ASN A 357 1.68 -21.36 -2.47
N LYS A 358 0.59 -22.11 -2.55
CA LYS A 358 -0.50 -22.18 -1.58
C LYS A 358 -0.76 -23.65 -1.26
N ARG A 359 -0.91 -23.99 0.01
CA ARG A 359 -1.38 -25.30 0.46
C ARG A 359 -2.46 -25.10 1.53
N GLU A 360 -3.54 -25.86 1.43
CA GLU A 360 -4.64 -25.82 2.40
C GLU A 360 -4.53 -27.00 3.37
N LEU A 361 -4.70 -26.71 4.66
CA LEU A 361 -4.73 -27.68 5.74
C LEU A 361 -6.13 -27.68 6.37
N THR A 362 -6.69 -28.84 6.65
CA THR A 362 -7.94 -28.97 7.39
C THR A 362 -7.64 -29.29 8.85
N LEU A 363 -7.99 -28.37 9.74
CA LEU A 363 -7.82 -28.53 11.19
C LEU A 363 -9.16 -28.84 11.84
N VAL A 364 -9.11 -29.68 12.88
CA VAL A 364 -10.26 -30.02 13.72
C VAL A 364 -9.92 -29.84 15.20
N ASP A 365 -10.91 -29.52 16.01
CA ASP A 365 -10.75 -29.39 17.46
C ASP A 365 -11.87 -30.11 18.24
N ASN A 366 -11.75 -30.07 19.57
CA ASN A 366 -12.72 -30.68 20.49
C ASN A 366 -14.10 -30.01 20.50
N THR A 367 -14.30 -28.90 19.77
CA THR A 367 -15.62 -28.28 19.61
C THR A 367 -16.45 -28.94 18.52
N GLY A 368 -15.89 -29.88 17.77
CA GLY A 368 -16.58 -30.59 16.70
C GLY A 368 -16.66 -29.77 15.41
N TYR A 369 -15.86 -28.71 15.27
CA TYR A 369 -15.75 -27.93 14.05
C TYR A 369 -14.50 -28.28 13.26
N ASN A 370 -14.58 -28.11 11.93
CA ASN A 370 -13.41 -28.08 11.06
C ASN A 370 -13.23 -26.69 10.44
N VAL A 371 -11.97 -26.31 10.24
CA VAL A 371 -11.60 -25.07 9.55
C VAL A 371 -10.49 -25.32 8.55
N ARG A 372 -10.54 -24.58 7.43
CA ARG A 372 -9.46 -24.54 6.45
C ARG A 372 -8.44 -23.49 6.85
N LEU A 373 -7.18 -23.88 7.00
CA LEU A 373 -6.04 -23.00 7.22
C LEU A 373 -5.12 -23.03 5.99
N THR A 374 -4.83 -21.86 5.43
CA THR A 374 -3.92 -21.74 4.29
C THR A 374 -2.50 -21.40 4.74
N ILE A 375 -1.52 -22.18 4.27
CA ILE A 375 -0.09 -21.88 4.36
C ILE A 375 0.46 -21.48 2.99
N TRP A 376 1.54 -20.70 2.99
CA TRP A 376 2.05 -20.03 1.79
C TRP A 376 3.55 -20.28 1.56
N GLY A 377 4.00 -20.05 0.33
CA GLY A 377 5.43 -19.97 -0.01
C GLY A 377 6.17 -21.29 0.14
N ASN A 378 7.41 -21.24 0.65
CA ASN A 378 8.23 -22.43 0.84
C ASN A 378 7.67 -23.33 1.95
N THR A 379 7.09 -22.74 3.01
CA THR A 379 6.36 -23.49 4.04
C THR A 379 5.28 -24.37 3.42
N ALA A 380 4.55 -23.89 2.41
CA ALA A 380 3.58 -24.71 1.68
C ALA A 380 4.23 -25.87 0.91
N GLN A 381 5.41 -25.68 0.31
CA GLN A 381 6.12 -26.71 -0.46
C GLN A 381 6.76 -27.79 0.41
N THR A 382 7.45 -27.37 1.48
CA THR A 382 8.22 -28.26 2.37
C THR A 382 7.37 -28.83 3.51
N PHE A 383 6.07 -28.57 3.54
CA PHE A 383 5.19 -29.11 4.56
C PHE A 383 5.09 -30.63 4.42
N ASP A 384 5.72 -31.34 5.36
CA ASP A 384 5.75 -32.79 5.46
C ASP A 384 5.45 -33.21 6.92
N VAL A 385 4.21 -32.96 7.33
CA VAL A 385 3.70 -33.32 8.67
C VAL A 385 2.64 -34.39 8.49
N ALA A 386 2.71 -35.46 9.28
CA ALA A 386 1.72 -36.53 9.23
C ALA A 386 0.33 -36.01 9.66
N THR A 387 -0.72 -36.58 9.07
CA THR A 387 -2.09 -36.37 9.55
C THR A 387 -2.23 -36.89 11.00
N GLU A 388 -3.25 -36.43 11.70
CA GLU A 388 -3.51 -36.69 13.13
C GLU A 388 -2.48 -36.07 14.09
N THR A 389 -1.66 -35.15 13.59
CA THR A 389 -0.68 -34.38 14.38
C THR A 389 -1.34 -33.13 14.94
N VAL A 390 -1.02 -32.78 16.20
CA VAL A 390 -1.50 -31.53 16.80
C VAL A 390 -0.59 -30.38 16.36
N ILE A 391 -1.18 -29.30 15.86
CA ILE A 391 -0.43 -28.15 15.40
C ILE A 391 -1.01 -26.90 16.08
N ALA A 392 -0.15 -26.14 16.75
CA ALA A 392 -0.47 -24.82 17.27
C ALA A 392 -0.02 -23.75 16.29
N PHE A 393 -0.90 -22.81 16.00
CA PHE A 393 -0.64 -21.67 15.14
C PHE A 393 -0.73 -20.39 15.96
N LYS A 394 0.31 -19.56 15.87
CA LYS A 394 0.33 -18.22 16.42
C LYS A 394 0.18 -17.21 15.29
N GLY A 395 -0.62 -16.17 15.48
CA GLY A 395 -0.68 -15.07 14.53
C GLY A 395 -1.37 -15.40 13.21
N VAL A 396 -2.44 -16.20 13.23
CA VAL A 396 -3.22 -16.53 12.03
C VAL A 396 -4.31 -15.49 11.78
N LYS A 397 -4.49 -15.12 10.51
CA LYS A 397 -5.51 -14.15 10.12
C LYS A 397 -6.83 -14.85 9.82
N VAL A 398 -7.92 -14.37 10.43
CA VAL A 398 -9.28 -14.82 10.13
C VAL A 398 -9.76 -14.20 8.82
N SER A 399 -10.29 -15.04 7.94
CA SER A 399 -10.81 -14.69 6.61
C SER A 399 -12.22 -15.23 6.44
N ASP A 400 -13.02 -14.56 5.61
CA ASP A 400 -14.39 -14.99 5.29
C ASP A 400 -14.48 -15.85 4.03
N PHE A 401 -13.34 -16.38 3.58
CA PHE A 401 -13.29 -17.18 2.36
C PHE A 401 -14.01 -18.52 2.57
N GLY A 402 -15.14 -18.67 1.88
CA GLY A 402 -15.94 -19.89 1.92
C GLY A 402 -16.52 -20.19 3.31
N GLY A 403 -16.92 -19.16 4.07
CA GLY A 403 -17.34 -19.31 5.46
C GLY A 403 -16.43 -18.53 6.39
N ARG A 404 -15.88 -19.20 7.42
CA ARG A 404 -14.68 -18.75 8.14
C ARG A 404 -13.51 -19.64 7.75
N SER A 405 -12.37 -19.03 7.46
CA SER A 405 -11.11 -19.69 7.14
C SER A 405 -9.95 -18.96 7.80
N LEU A 406 -8.82 -19.63 7.91
CA LEU A 406 -7.61 -19.11 8.50
C LEU A 406 -6.51 -18.99 7.44
N SER A 407 -5.64 -18.00 7.58
CA SER A 407 -4.47 -17.85 6.75
C SER A 407 -3.26 -17.56 7.64
N LEU A 408 -2.22 -18.38 7.53
CA LEU A 408 -0.97 -18.10 8.20
C LEU A 408 -0.31 -16.86 7.57
N LEU A 409 -0.04 -15.85 8.37
CA LEU A 409 0.69 -14.66 7.91
C LEU A 409 2.19 -14.96 7.88
N SER A 410 2.97 -14.15 7.16
CA SER A 410 4.44 -14.28 7.16
C SER A 410 5.08 -13.99 8.53
N SER A 411 4.30 -13.43 9.47
CA SER A 411 4.69 -13.16 10.85
C SER A 411 4.10 -14.18 11.83
N GLY A 412 3.24 -15.09 11.35
CA GLY A 412 2.70 -16.16 12.17
C GLY A 412 3.68 -17.32 12.27
N THR A 413 3.57 -18.09 13.35
CA THR A 413 4.37 -19.29 13.57
C THR A 413 3.49 -20.52 13.65
N MET A 414 4.06 -21.66 13.27
CA MET A 414 3.43 -22.96 13.33
C MET A 414 4.32 -23.88 14.15
N ASN A 415 3.79 -24.41 15.24
CA ASN A 415 4.50 -25.32 16.12
C ASN A 415 3.83 -26.70 16.05
N VAL A 416 4.60 -27.71 15.63
CA VAL A 416 4.13 -29.07 15.39
C VAL A 416 4.41 -29.91 16.64
N ASN A 417 3.37 -30.54 17.19
CA ASN A 417 3.41 -31.25 18.48
C ASN A 417 4.06 -30.42 19.61
N PRO A 418 3.51 -29.23 19.92
CA PRO A 418 4.02 -28.45 21.05
C PRO A 418 3.79 -29.22 22.36
N ASP A 419 4.77 -29.17 23.26
CA ASP A 419 4.69 -29.79 24.59
C ASP A 419 3.94 -28.86 25.55
N ILE A 420 2.63 -28.73 25.35
CA ILE A 420 1.72 -27.90 26.15
C ILE A 420 0.47 -28.70 26.54
N ASP A 421 -0.12 -28.37 27.69
CA ASP A 421 -1.29 -29.08 28.23
C ASP A 421 -2.45 -29.15 27.24
N GLU A 422 -2.72 -28.06 26.50
CA GLU A 422 -3.78 -27.99 25.49
C GLU A 422 -3.56 -29.00 24.35
N ALA A 423 -2.31 -29.19 23.93
CA ALA A 423 -1.96 -30.12 22.87
C ALA A 423 -2.14 -31.57 23.32
N HIS A 424 -1.72 -31.89 24.55
CA HIS A 424 -1.92 -33.22 25.15
C HIS A 424 -3.41 -33.53 25.33
N LYS A 425 -4.20 -32.56 25.81
CA LYS A 425 -5.66 -32.69 25.93
C LYS A 425 -6.32 -32.93 24.57
N LEU A 426 -5.93 -32.16 23.56
CA LEU A 426 -6.51 -32.27 22.22
C LEU A 426 -6.14 -33.60 21.54
N LYS A 427 -4.90 -34.05 21.71
CA LYS A 427 -4.45 -35.37 21.23
C LYS A 427 -5.24 -36.49 21.89
N GLY A 428 -5.37 -36.47 23.21
CA GLY A 428 -6.13 -37.47 23.97
C GLY A 428 -7.60 -37.53 23.55
N TRP A 429 -8.23 -36.38 23.35
CA TRP A 429 -9.61 -36.32 22.84
C TRP A 429 -9.74 -36.88 21.42
N TYR A 430 -8.81 -36.53 20.51
CA TYR A 430 -8.86 -37.00 19.12
C TYR A 430 -8.64 -38.51 19.01
N ASP A 431 -7.70 -39.05 19.78
CA ASP A 431 -7.40 -40.49 19.81
C ASP A 431 -8.56 -41.32 20.41
N ALA A 432 -9.29 -40.76 21.39
CA ALA A 432 -10.39 -41.43 22.06
C ALA A 432 -11.72 -41.38 21.28
N GLN A 433 -12.07 -40.21 20.74
CA GLN A 433 -13.38 -39.97 20.11
C GLN A 433 -13.26 -39.27 18.75
N GLY A 434 -12.43 -38.23 18.64
CA GLY A 434 -12.41 -37.33 17.48
C GLY A 434 -12.05 -37.98 16.13
N ARG A 435 -11.34 -39.12 16.11
CA ARG A 435 -11.02 -39.84 14.85
C ARG A 435 -12.26 -40.21 14.02
N ASN A 436 -13.33 -40.63 14.68
CA ASN A 436 -14.55 -41.16 14.07
C ASN A 436 -15.71 -40.14 14.02
N ASP A 437 -15.52 -38.95 14.59
CA ASP A 437 -16.54 -37.91 14.60
C ASP A 437 -16.67 -37.21 13.25
N THR A 438 -17.90 -36.73 12.97
CA THR A 438 -18.18 -35.88 11.81
C THR A 438 -18.13 -34.42 12.25
N PHE A 439 -17.28 -33.63 11.59
CA PHE A 439 -17.05 -32.23 11.96
C PHE A 439 -17.94 -31.27 11.18
N SER A 440 -18.51 -30.28 11.86
CA SER A 440 -19.25 -29.19 11.23
C SER A 440 -18.29 -28.19 10.59
N SER A 441 -18.51 -27.83 9.33
CA SER A 441 -17.70 -26.78 8.68
C SER A 441 -18.33 -25.41 8.90
N HIS A 442 -17.51 -24.37 9.00
CA HIS A 442 -17.99 -22.98 8.89
C HIS A 442 -18.40 -22.58 7.47
N ALA A 443 -18.42 -23.52 6.51
CA ALA A 443 -18.75 -23.22 5.13
C ALA A 443 -20.23 -22.87 4.96
N ASN A 444 -20.49 -21.71 4.37
CA ASN A 444 -21.84 -21.37 3.93
C ASN A 444 -22.27 -22.37 2.86
N SER A 445 -23.39 -23.05 3.09
CA SER A 445 -23.97 -24.14 2.29
C SER A 445 -24.31 -23.79 0.83
N MET A 446 -24.02 -22.55 0.40
CA MET A 446 -24.14 -22.06 -0.96
C MET A 446 -22.80 -22.06 -1.75
N ALA A 447 -21.69 -22.45 -1.13
CA ALA A 447 -20.35 -22.42 -1.72
C ALA A 447 -19.83 -23.77 -2.25
N ALA A 448 -20.61 -24.86 -2.12
CA ALA A 448 -20.17 -26.22 -2.45
C ALA A 448 -20.03 -26.53 -3.96
N ALA A 449 -20.21 -25.56 -4.87
CA ALA A 449 -20.24 -25.80 -6.31
C ALA A 449 -19.24 -24.98 -7.16
N SER A 450 -18.30 -24.24 -6.57
CA SER A 450 -17.25 -23.59 -7.38
C SER A 450 -15.96 -23.33 -6.61
N THR A 451 -14.89 -23.96 -7.06
CA THR A 451 -13.47 -23.82 -6.69
C THR A 451 -12.85 -22.45 -7.01
N SER A 452 -13.65 -21.37 -7.03
CA SER A 452 -13.17 -20.00 -7.15
C SER A 452 -13.99 -19.10 -6.24
N GLY A 453 -13.40 -18.72 -5.12
CA GLY A 453 -14.11 -17.91 -4.13
C GLY A 453 -14.43 -16.53 -4.67
N ARG A 454 -15.67 -16.10 -4.41
CA ARG A 454 -16.13 -14.74 -4.71
C ARG A 454 -15.42 -13.77 -3.77
N ASN A 455 -14.30 -13.23 -4.23
CA ASN A 455 -13.52 -12.21 -3.55
C ASN A 455 -14.20 -10.84 -3.75
N ASP A 456 -15.27 -10.55 -3.00
CA ASP A 456 -15.94 -9.23 -2.99
C ASP A 456 -15.11 -8.20 -2.20
N GLN A 457 -13.87 -7.95 -2.67
CA GLN A 457 -12.99 -6.95 -2.07
C GLN A 457 -13.41 -5.55 -2.50
N MET A 458 -13.35 -4.60 -1.57
CA MET A 458 -13.52 -3.20 -1.89
C MET A 458 -12.28 -2.68 -2.64
N LYS A 459 -12.49 -2.13 -3.83
CA LYS A 459 -11.44 -1.64 -4.73
C LYS A 459 -11.75 -0.21 -5.20
N THR A 460 -10.71 0.53 -5.52
CA THR A 460 -10.81 1.83 -6.19
C THR A 460 -10.95 1.65 -7.70
N ILE A 461 -11.39 2.69 -8.41
CA ILE A 461 -11.54 2.66 -9.87
C ILE A 461 -10.19 2.41 -10.56
N ALA A 462 -9.10 2.99 -10.07
CA ALA A 462 -7.76 2.72 -10.57
C ALA A 462 -7.38 1.24 -10.39
N GLN A 463 -7.59 0.65 -9.21
CA GLN A 463 -7.30 -0.76 -8.96
C GLN A 463 -8.07 -1.70 -9.89
N VAL A 464 -9.35 -1.41 -10.14
CA VAL A 464 -10.17 -2.21 -11.08
C VAL A 464 -9.57 -2.22 -12.49
N ARG A 465 -9.02 -1.07 -12.93
CA ARG A 465 -8.35 -0.94 -14.23
C ARG A 465 -6.98 -1.60 -14.25
N ASP A 466 -6.14 -1.32 -13.25
CA ASP A 466 -4.76 -1.79 -13.16
C ASP A 466 -4.69 -3.32 -13.01
N GLU A 467 -5.64 -3.92 -12.27
CA GLU A 467 -5.78 -5.38 -12.13
C GLU A 467 -6.48 -6.05 -13.32
N ASN A 468 -6.91 -5.28 -14.34
CA ASN A 468 -7.59 -5.78 -15.53
C ASN A 468 -8.79 -6.70 -15.20
N LEU A 469 -9.61 -6.34 -14.20
CA LEU A 469 -10.74 -7.16 -13.77
C LEU A 469 -11.76 -7.34 -14.90
N GLY A 470 -12.14 -8.59 -15.16
CA GLY A 470 -13.05 -8.98 -16.24
C GLY A 470 -12.40 -9.13 -17.62
N MET A 471 -11.07 -9.03 -17.73
CA MET A 471 -10.31 -9.39 -18.94
C MET A 471 -9.96 -10.88 -19.00
N GLY A 472 -10.15 -11.62 -17.90
CA GLY A 472 -9.95 -13.06 -17.85
C GLY A 472 -11.15 -13.86 -18.37
N GLU A 473 -10.99 -15.17 -18.49
CA GLU A 473 -12.04 -16.10 -18.91
C GLU A 473 -13.17 -16.23 -17.85
N SER A 474 -12.82 -15.99 -16.57
CA SER A 474 -13.74 -16.00 -15.43
C SER A 474 -14.34 -14.63 -15.14
N THR A 475 -15.56 -14.60 -14.58
CA THR A 475 -16.19 -13.36 -14.10
C THR A 475 -15.57 -12.92 -12.78
N ASP A 476 -15.09 -11.68 -12.72
CA ASP A 476 -14.58 -11.07 -11.50
C ASP A 476 -15.69 -10.32 -10.75
N TYR A 477 -15.59 -10.29 -9.42
CA TYR A 477 -16.50 -9.57 -8.54
C TYR A 477 -15.70 -8.60 -7.67
N PHE A 478 -16.25 -7.41 -7.40
CA PHE A 478 -15.63 -6.42 -6.52
C PHE A 478 -16.67 -5.46 -5.95
N SER A 479 -16.34 -4.83 -4.83
CA SER A 479 -17.10 -3.72 -4.25
C SER A 479 -16.44 -2.40 -4.58
N LEU A 480 -17.21 -1.37 -4.87
CA LEU A 480 -16.73 -0.04 -5.26
C LEU A 480 -17.53 1.05 -4.52
N LYS A 481 -16.84 1.95 -3.82
CA LYS A 481 -17.46 3.17 -3.29
C LYS A 481 -17.23 4.31 -4.28
N ALA A 482 -18.28 4.79 -4.92
CA ALA A 482 -18.18 5.85 -5.91
C ALA A 482 -19.40 6.77 -5.92
N THR A 483 -19.23 7.97 -6.45
CA THR A 483 -20.28 8.97 -6.62
C THR A 483 -20.78 8.97 -8.06
N ILE A 484 -22.09 9.00 -8.26
CA ILE A 484 -22.70 9.10 -9.59
C ILE A 484 -22.42 10.50 -10.14
N VAL A 485 -21.68 10.60 -11.23
CA VAL A 485 -21.37 11.87 -11.90
C VAL A 485 -22.34 12.14 -13.04
N PHE A 486 -22.77 11.08 -13.73
CA PHE A 486 -23.66 11.22 -14.87
C PHE A 486 -24.55 10.00 -15.01
N VAL A 487 -25.84 10.23 -15.27
CA VAL A 487 -26.79 9.18 -15.63
C VAL A 487 -27.14 9.37 -17.09
N LYS A 488 -26.96 8.32 -17.90
CA LYS A 488 -27.35 8.37 -19.32
C LYS A 488 -28.87 8.40 -19.41
N SER A 489 -29.43 9.57 -19.73
CA SER A 489 -30.87 9.84 -19.84
C SER A 489 -31.39 9.76 -21.28
N ASP A 490 -30.72 9.01 -22.15
CA ASP A 490 -31.20 8.81 -23.53
C ASP A 490 -32.39 7.87 -23.56
N SER A 491 -33.02 7.70 -24.72
CA SER A 491 -34.21 6.83 -24.88
C SER A 491 -34.00 5.36 -24.52
N THR A 492 -32.78 4.95 -24.14
CA THR A 492 -32.41 3.56 -23.84
C THR A 492 -32.34 3.25 -22.35
N PHE A 493 -32.68 4.18 -21.45
CA PHE A 493 -32.60 3.96 -20.00
C PHE A 493 -33.57 2.88 -19.47
N ALA A 494 -34.63 2.58 -20.22
CA ALA A 494 -35.60 1.54 -19.89
C ALA A 494 -36.04 0.77 -21.15
N TYR A 495 -36.52 -0.46 -20.95
CA TYR A 495 -37.09 -1.28 -22.02
C TYR A 495 -38.45 -1.86 -21.61
N PRO A 496 -39.35 -2.10 -22.57
CA PRO A 496 -40.64 -2.71 -22.30
C PRO A 496 -40.46 -4.21 -22.08
N ALA A 497 -40.82 -4.72 -20.92
CA ALA A 497 -40.66 -6.11 -20.50
C ALA A 497 -42.02 -6.84 -20.38
N CYS A 498 -41.97 -8.18 -20.42
CA CYS A 498 -43.13 -9.05 -20.28
C CYS A 498 -43.71 -9.01 -18.85
N LEU A 499 -45.04 -9.07 -18.74
CA LEU A 499 -45.76 -9.12 -17.46
C LEU A 499 -45.89 -10.52 -16.85
N SER A 500 -45.45 -11.56 -17.56
CA SER A 500 -45.51 -12.93 -17.02
C SER A 500 -44.57 -13.08 -15.82
N GLU A 501 -45.04 -13.72 -14.75
CA GLU A 501 -44.23 -14.03 -13.58
C GLU A 501 -42.96 -14.80 -13.97
N GLY A 502 -41.80 -14.30 -13.56
CA GLY A 502 -40.49 -14.89 -13.90
C GLY A 502 -39.99 -14.61 -15.33
N CYS A 503 -40.65 -13.76 -16.13
CA CYS A 503 -40.20 -13.40 -17.47
C CYS A 503 -39.79 -11.92 -17.59
N ASN A 504 -38.49 -11.69 -17.81
CA ASN A 504 -37.93 -10.34 -17.97
C ASN A 504 -37.57 -10.03 -19.44
N LYS A 505 -38.14 -10.76 -20.40
CA LYS A 505 -37.80 -10.58 -21.82
C LYS A 505 -38.48 -9.33 -22.38
N LYS A 506 -37.77 -8.64 -23.28
CA LYS A 506 -38.30 -7.50 -24.01
C LYS A 506 -39.53 -7.91 -24.81
N VAL A 507 -40.58 -7.08 -24.78
CA VAL A 507 -41.77 -7.23 -25.62
C VAL A 507 -41.72 -6.27 -26.79
N VAL A 508 -42.40 -6.64 -27.88
CA VAL A 508 -42.49 -5.84 -29.10
C VAL A 508 -43.94 -5.48 -29.34
N GLU A 509 -44.19 -4.24 -29.72
CA GLU A 509 -45.51 -3.77 -30.11
C GLU A 509 -45.82 -4.27 -31.53
N ILE A 510 -46.90 -5.03 -31.70
CA ILE A 510 -47.31 -5.62 -32.99
C ILE A 510 -48.48 -4.84 -33.60
N ALA A 511 -49.36 -4.33 -32.75
CA ALA A 511 -50.43 -3.40 -33.09
C ALA A 511 -50.50 -2.35 -31.98
N ASP A 512 -51.15 -1.22 -32.26
CA ASP A 512 -51.31 -0.12 -31.30
C ASP A 512 -51.90 -0.63 -29.98
N GLY A 513 -51.12 -0.55 -28.90
CA GLY A 513 -51.52 -1.07 -27.58
C GLY A 513 -51.45 -2.59 -27.40
N GLU A 514 -50.86 -3.34 -28.33
CA GLU A 514 -50.68 -4.79 -28.25
C GLU A 514 -49.20 -5.20 -28.24
N TRP A 515 -48.75 -5.66 -27.07
CA TRP A 515 -47.35 -5.97 -26.77
C TRP A 515 -47.13 -7.49 -26.66
N ARG A 516 -46.41 -8.09 -27.61
CA ARG A 516 -46.14 -9.52 -27.60
C ARG A 516 -44.77 -9.86 -27.03
N CYS A 517 -44.73 -10.89 -26.19
CA CYS A 517 -43.50 -11.52 -25.73
C CYS A 517 -43.21 -12.78 -26.55
N GLU A 518 -42.08 -12.82 -27.26
CA GLU A 518 -41.67 -14.01 -28.04
C GLU A 518 -41.35 -15.23 -27.16
N LYS A 519 -40.87 -15.01 -25.92
CA LYS A 519 -40.53 -16.12 -25.02
C LYS A 519 -41.76 -16.79 -24.39
N CYS A 520 -42.76 -16.00 -24.02
CA CYS A 520 -43.97 -16.51 -23.37
C CYS A 520 -45.09 -16.80 -24.36
N ASP A 521 -44.92 -16.36 -25.62
CA ASP A 521 -45.94 -16.33 -26.67
C ASP A 521 -47.29 -15.77 -26.19
N LYS A 522 -47.22 -14.65 -25.47
CA LYS A 522 -48.38 -13.95 -24.90
C LYS A 522 -48.37 -12.49 -25.33
N ALA A 523 -49.55 -11.97 -25.64
CA ALA A 523 -49.80 -10.56 -25.88
C ALA A 523 -50.36 -9.89 -24.62
N TRP A 524 -49.96 -8.64 -24.40
CA TRP A 524 -50.36 -7.82 -23.27
C TRP A 524 -50.87 -6.46 -23.75
N PRO A 525 -51.87 -5.87 -23.07
CA PRO A 525 -52.37 -4.54 -23.42
C PRO A 525 -51.41 -3.40 -23.04
N LYS A 526 -50.40 -3.69 -22.21
CA LYS A 526 -49.33 -2.76 -21.83
C LYS A 526 -48.07 -3.52 -21.43
N PRO A 527 -46.88 -2.93 -21.59
CA PRO A 527 -45.64 -3.51 -21.09
C PRO A 527 -45.39 -3.12 -19.62
N GLU A 528 -44.46 -3.82 -18.97
CA GLU A 528 -43.80 -3.33 -17.74
C GLU A 528 -42.45 -2.70 -18.14
N TRP A 529 -42.27 -1.40 -17.96
CA TRP A 529 -40.98 -0.76 -18.18
C TRP A 529 -40.00 -1.13 -17.07
N ARG A 530 -38.81 -1.55 -17.47
CA ARG A 530 -37.73 -1.92 -16.56
C ARG A 530 -36.44 -1.19 -16.89
N TYR A 531 -35.70 -0.78 -15.86
CA TYR A 531 -34.44 -0.06 -16.09
C TYR A 531 -33.36 -0.95 -16.71
N ILE A 532 -32.64 -0.37 -17.67
CA ILE A 532 -31.39 -0.86 -18.25
C ILE A 532 -30.45 0.33 -18.46
N MET A 533 -30.08 0.98 -17.38
CA MET A 533 -29.38 2.26 -17.44
C MET A 533 -27.87 2.11 -17.34
N SER A 534 -27.18 3.08 -17.93
CA SER A 534 -25.72 3.21 -17.84
C SER A 534 -25.40 4.48 -17.08
N ILE A 535 -24.67 4.34 -15.98
CA ILE A 535 -24.22 5.46 -15.15
C ILE A 535 -22.70 5.59 -15.23
N ASN A 536 -22.22 6.83 -15.18
CA ASN A 536 -20.82 7.13 -14.97
C ASN A 536 -20.61 7.48 -13.49
N VAL A 537 -19.69 6.77 -12.86
CA VAL A 537 -19.34 6.97 -11.46
C VAL A 537 -17.89 7.40 -11.34
N SER A 538 -17.59 8.19 -10.31
CA SER A 538 -16.25 8.69 -10.02
C SER A 538 -15.87 8.49 -8.56
N ASP A 539 -14.60 8.20 -8.34
CA ASP A 539 -13.93 8.23 -7.05
C ASP A 539 -12.66 9.11 -7.14
N HIS A 540 -11.88 9.17 -6.07
CA HIS A 540 -10.64 9.96 -6.03
C HIS A 540 -9.53 9.44 -6.98
N THR A 541 -9.71 8.26 -7.60
CA THR A 541 -8.72 7.61 -8.47
C THR A 541 -9.12 7.61 -9.94
N GLY A 542 -10.37 7.91 -10.28
CA GLY A 542 -10.81 8.02 -11.67
C GLY A 542 -12.32 7.92 -11.83
N GLN A 543 -12.75 7.64 -13.06
CA GLN A 543 -14.15 7.49 -13.43
C GLN A 543 -14.38 6.19 -14.20
N MET A 544 -15.56 5.58 -14.10
CA MET A 544 -15.91 4.41 -14.92
C MET A 544 -17.41 4.31 -15.18
N TRP A 545 -17.77 3.53 -16.21
CA TRP A 545 -19.16 3.27 -16.57
C TRP A 545 -19.65 1.97 -15.94
N LEU A 546 -20.81 2.03 -15.28
CA LEU A 546 -21.50 0.89 -14.69
C LEU A 546 -22.87 0.71 -15.35
N SER A 547 -23.25 -0.54 -15.61
CA SER A 547 -24.60 -0.91 -16.08
C SER A 547 -25.47 -1.35 -14.91
N LEU A 548 -26.68 -0.80 -14.81
CA LEU A 548 -27.66 -1.10 -13.76
C LEU A 548 -28.89 -1.77 -14.37
N PHE A 549 -29.45 -2.73 -13.63
CA PHE A 549 -30.74 -3.35 -13.92
C PHE A 549 -31.82 -2.81 -12.99
N ASP A 550 -33.05 -3.23 -13.28
CA ASP A 550 -34.28 -2.71 -12.70
C ASP A 550 -34.24 -2.46 -11.18
N ASP A 551 -33.84 -3.45 -10.38
CA ASP A 551 -33.85 -3.31 -8.91
C ASP A 551 -32.96 -2.15 -8.41
N VAL A 552 -31.75 -2.04 -8.97
CA VAL A 552 -30.80 -0.98 -8.60
C VAL A 552 -31.21 0.35 -9.25
N GLY A 553 -31.77 0.31 -10.45
CA GLY A 553 -32.32 1.49 -11.13
C GLY A 553 -33.46 2.13 -10.34
N ARG A 554 -34.41 1.34 -9.83
CA ARG A 554 -35.52 1.80 -8.98
C ARG A 554 -35.01 2.46 -7.70
N MET A 555 -33.99 1.89 -7.08
CA MET A 555 -33.35 2.45 -5.88
C MET A 555 -32.72 3.81 -6.17
N ILE A 556 -31.90 3.91 -7.23
CA ILE A 556 -31.15 5.14 -7.55
C ILE A 556 -32.10 6.24 -8.04
N MET A 557 -33.10 5.90 -8.85
CA MET A 557 -34.07 6.86 -9.38
C MET A 557 -35.19 7.19 -8.36
N GLY A 558 -35.32 6.40 -7.30
CA GLY A 558 -36.35 6.57 -6.25
C GLY A 558 -37.78 6.29 -6.72
N ARG A 559 -37.98 5.71 -7.91
CA ARG A 559 -39.29 5.39 -8.47
C ARG A 559 -39.23 4.28 -9.54
N PRO A 560 -40.35 3.64 -9.90
CA PRO A 560 -40.45 2.73 -11.03
C PRO A 560 -40.16 3.39 -12.38
N ALA A 561 -39.64 2.60 -13.33
CA ALA A 561 -39.39 3.08 -14.69
C ALA A 561 -40.68 3.48 -15.43
N ASN A 562 -41.81 2.84 -15.13
CA ASN A 562 -43.13 3.20 -15.67
C ASN A 562 -43.46 4.68 -15.44
N ASP A 563 -43.21 5.19 -14.23
CA ASP A 563 -43.54 6.56 -13.85
C ASP A 563 -42.70 7.57 -14.64
N ILE A 564 -41.43 7.25 -14.88
CA ILE A 564 -40.54 8.11 -15.69
C ILE A 564 -40.96 8.10 -17.16
N MET A 565 -41.34 6.94 -17.69
CA MET A 565 -41.84 6.83 -19.06
C MET A 565 -43.13 7.61 -19.26
N GLN A 566 -44.06 7.54 -18.29
CA GLN A 566 -45.27 8.36 -18.31
C GLN A 566 -44.96 9.87 -18.29
N MET A 567 -44.03 10.32 -17.43
CA MET A 567 -43.62 11.73 -17.38
C MET A 567 -43.03 12.22 -18.71
N ARG A 568 -42.34 11.33 -19.42
CA ARG A 568 -41.76 11.60 -20.73
C ARG A 568 -42.84 11.74 -21.80
N ASP A 569 -43.83 10.85 -21.80
CA ASP A 569 -44.96 10.89 -22.72
C ASP A 569 -45.83 12.14 -22.50
N GLU A 570 -45.96 12.57 -21.25
CA GLU A 570 -46.66 13.80 -20.85
C GLU A 570 -45.84 15.09 -21.10
N MET A 571 -44.59 14.98 -21.61
CA MET A 571 -43.65 16.09 -21.80
C MET A 571 -43.45 16.96 -20.54
N SER A 572 -43.47 16.32 -19.36
CA SER A 572 -43.31 16.98 -18.07
C SER A 572 -41.85 17.30 -17.77
N ASN A 573 -41.58 18.44 -17.13
CA ASN A 573 -40.24 18.77 -16.60
C ASN A 573 -39.80 17.82 -15.47
N GLY A 574 -40.71 17.02 -14.90
CA GLY A 574 -40.43 16.11 -13.80
C GLY A 574 -39.39 15.03 -14.14
N GLU A 575 -39.27 14.61 -15.41
CA GLU A 575 -38.24 13.65 -15.83
C GLU A 575 -36.83 14.19 -15.53
N LYS A 576 -36.53 15.42 -15.96
CA LYS A 576 -35.21 16.04 -15.80
C LYS A 576 -34.82 16.18 -14.34
N GLU A 577 -35.78 16.52 -13.48
CA GLU A 577 -35.56 16.67 -12.05
C GLU A 577 -35.17 15.34 -11.40
N VAL A 578 -35.82 14.24 -11.78
CA VAL A 578 -35.48 12.90 -11.26
C VAL A 578 -34.05 12.51 -11.63
N PHE A 579 -33.66 12.71 -12.89
CA PHE A 579 -32.29 12.42 -13.33
C PHE A 579 -31.26 13.33 -12.65
N ALA A 580 -31.59 14.60 -12.40
CA ALA A 580 -30.72 15.53 -11.68
C ALA A 580 -30.51 15.10 -10.22
N ASN A 581 -31.57 14.65 -9.55
CA ASN A 581 -31.53 14.19 -8.15
C ASN A 581 -30.72 12.90 -7.96
N ALA A 582 -30.64 12.06 -9.00
CA ALA A 582 -29.84 10.83 -8.99
C ALA A 582 -28.32 11.08 -9.10
N VAL A 583 -27.90 12.24 -9.60
CA VAL A 583 -26.50 12.65 -9.72
C VAL A 583 -25.98 13.18 -8.37
N CYS A 584 -24.65 13.14 -8.17
CA CYS A 584 -23.95 13.55 -6.95
C CYS A 584 -24.29 12.72 -5.70
N GLN A 585 -24.91 11.56 -5.88
CA GLN A 585 -25.16 10.60 -4.80
C GLN A 585 -24.05 9.55 -4.73
N THR A 586 -23.55 9.29 -3.53
CA THR A 586 -22.49 8.29 -3.28
C THR A 586 -23.08 6.99 -2.79
N TYR A 587 -22.67 5.88 -3.42
CA TYR A 587 -23.11 4.54 -3.07
C TYR A 587 -21.92 3.58 -2.95
N VAL A 588 -22.17 2.47 -2.27
CA VAL A 588 -21.35 1.26 -2.36
C VAL A 588 -22.00 0.33 -3.37
N PHE A 589 -21.32 0.09 -4.48
CA PHE A 589 -21.73 -0.79 -5.57
C PHE A 589 -21.03 -2.14 -5.46
N ARG A 590 -21.78 -3.24 -5.53
CA ARG A 590 -21.23 -4.57 -5.79
C ARG A 590 -21.28 -4.84 -7.29
N CYS A 591 -20.12 -4.91 -7.91
CA CYS A 591 -19.95 -5.01 -9.34
C CYS A 591 -19.48 -6.41 -9.74
N ARG A 592 -19.97 -6.88 -10.89
CA ARG A 592 -19.37 -7.98 -11.64
C ARG A 592 -18.74 -7.43 -12.91
N ALA A 593 -17.51 -7.85 -13.20
CA ALA A 593 -16.81 -7.56 -14.43
C ALA A 593 -16.77 -8.81 -15.30
N LYS A 594 -17.23 -8.69 -16.55
CA LYS A 594 -17.17 -9.77 -17.52
C LYS A 594 -16.79 -9.22 -18.89
N MET A 595 -15.96 -9.95 -19.60
CA MET A 595 -15.69 -9.72 -21.01
C MET A 595 -16.95 -9.95 -21.83
N ASP A 596 -17.36 -8.95 -22.59
CA ASP A 596 -18.48 -9.04 -23.52
C ASP A 596 -17.94 -8.84 -24.94
N THR A 597 -18.34 -9.72 -25.86
CA THR A 597 -17.96 -9.62 -27.28
C THR A 597 -19.20 -9.18 -28.04
N PHE A 598 -19.21 -7.93 -28.48
CA PHE A 598 -20.31 -7.36 -29.26
C PHE A 598 -19.77 -6.87 -30.60
N GLN A 599 -20.30 -7.40 -31.71
CA GLN A 599 -19.86 -7.06 -33.07
C GLN A 599 -18.34 -7.18 -33.26
N ASP A 600 -17.76 -8.30 -32.81
CA ASP A 600 -16.33 -8.62 -32.86
C ASP A 600 -15.38 -7.69 -32.07
N GLN A 601 -15.91 -6.71 -31.32
CA GLN A 601 -15.14 -5.95 -30.34
C GLN A 601 -15.29 -6.53 -28.94
N GLN A 602 -14.16 -6.88 -28.35
CA GLN A 602 -14.07 -7.30 -26.97
C GLN A 602 -14.04 -6.08 -26.05
N ARG A 603 -15.03 -5.97 -25.16
CA ARG A 603 -15.10 -4.90 -24.16
C ARG A 603 -15.52 -5.45 -22.82
N VAL A 604 -14.83 -5.05 -21.76
CA VAL A 604 -15.26 -5.38 -20.39
C VAL A 604 -16.53 -4.59 -20.06
N ARG A 605 -17.57 -5.31 -19.64
CA ARG A 605 -18.80 -4.73 -19.11
C ARG A 605 -18.81 -4.89 -17.60
N TYR A 606 -18.93 -3.75 -16.90
CA TYR A 606 -19.11 -3.70 -15.46
C TYR A 606 -20.60 -3.58 -15.16
N GLN A 607 -21.16 -4.62 -14.55
CA GLN A 607 -22.58 -4.66 -14.18
C GLN A 607 -22.73 -4.63 -12.66
N VAL A 608 -23.62 -3.79 -12.16
CA VAL A 608 -23.95 -3.72 -10.74
C VAL A 608 -24.93 -4.84 -10.39
N SER A 609 -24.56 -5.62 -9.40
CA SER A 609 -25.40 -6.67 -8.81
C SER A 609 -26.27 -6.14 -7.67
N SER A 610 -25.73 -5.23 -6.85
CA SER A 610 -26.47 -4.50 -5.82
C SER A 610 -25.81 -3.17 -5.52
N ALA A 611 -26.57 -2.17 -5.07
CA ALA A 611 -26.04 -0.93 -4.53
C ALA A 611 -26.60 -0.71 -3.11
N GLY A 612 -25.93 0.10 -2.31
CA GLY A 612 -26.43 0.51 -0.99
C GLY A 612 -25.86 1.86 -0.58
N PRO A 613 -26.57 2.62 0.28
CA PRO A 613 -26.07 3.89 0.79
C PRO A 613 -24.80 3.67 1.62
N VAL A 614 -23.92 4.67 1.61
CA VAL A 614 -22.68 4.63 2.41
C VAL A 614 -23.02 4.81 3.89
N ASN A 615 -22.53 3.91 4.74
CA ASN A 615 -22.53 4.14 6.19
C ASN A 615 -21.33 5.03 6.54
N TRP A 616 -21.59 6.34 6.67
CA TRP A 616 -20.55 7.34 6.93
C TRP A 616 -19.81 7.14 8.25
N SER A 617 -20.46 6.59 9.28
CA SER A 617 -19.80 6.31 10.57
C SER A 617 -18.77 5.18 10.44
N ALA A 618 -19.15 4.10 9.79
CA ALA A 618 -18.24 2.96 9.56
C ALA A 618 -17.10 3.34 8.60
N GLU A 619 -17.42 4.07 7.54
CA GLU A 619 -16.42 4.53 6.57
C GLU A 619 -15.46 5.55 7.18
N GLY A 620 -15.95 6.45 8.03
CA GLY A 620 -15.11 7.41 8.77
C GLY A 620 -14.10 6.70 9.68
N LYS A 621 -14.54 5.67 10.42
CA LYS A 621 -13.63 4.85 11.25
C LYS A 621 -12.57 4.16 10.40
N LYS A 622 -12.97 3.52 9.30
CA LYS A 622 -12.06 2.87 8.35
C LYS A 622 -11.02 3.83 7.78
N LEU A 623 -11.44 5.03 7.36
CA LEU A 623 -10.52 6.06 6.87
C LEU A 623 -9.60 6.58 7.97
N ALA A 624 -10.10 6.76 9.20
CA ALA A 624 -9.27 7.16 10.33
C ALA A 624 -8.19 6.12 10.64
N ASP A 625 -8.54 4.83 10.62
CA ASP A 625 -7.56 3.75 10.84
C ASP A 625 -6.55 3.67 9.70
N MET A 626 -6.95 3.97 8.46
CA MET A 626 -6.04 4.11 7.33
C MET A 626 -5.11 5.32 7.49
N ILE A 627 -5.63 6.49 7.88
CA ILE A 627 -4.83 7.70 8.13
C ILE A 627 -3.84 7.51 9.27
N LYS A 628 -4.21 6.78 10.34
CA LYS A 628 -3.30 6.44 11.45
C LYS A 628 -2.04 5.72 11.00
N GLN A 629 -2.12 4.94 9.92
CA GLN A 629 -0.96 4.26 9.33
C GLN A 629 0.02 5.25 8.69
N TYR A 630 -0.44 6.45 8.30
CA TYR A 630 0.39 7.54 7.77
C TYR A 630 0.87 8.52 8.85
N SER A 631 0.12 8.75 9.93
CA SER A 631 0.54 9.68 11.00
C SER A 631 1.77 9.22 11.80
N LEU A 632 2.15 7.95 11.70
CA LEU A 632 3.36 7.43 12.34
C LEU A 632 4.64 7.69 11.51
N SER A 633 4.53 8.18 10.28
CA SER A 633 5.69 8.58 9.47
C SER A 633 6.11 10.05 9.62
N ASP A 634 5.26 10.93 10.16
CA ASP A 634 5.51 12.39 10.27
C ASP A 634 6.06 12.85 11.62
N ASN A 635 6.23 11.97 12.61
CA ASN A 635 6.95 12.31 13.84
C ASN A 635 8.48 12.42 13.65
N SER A 636 8.95 12.65 12.42
CA SER A 636 10.33 12.97 12.11
C SER A 636 10.68 14.46 12.29
N ASP A 637 9.73 15.36 12.59
CA ASP A 637 10.01 16.81 12.71
C ASP A 637 9.42 17.53 13.95
N SER A 638 8.80 16.83 14.91
CA SER A 638 8.38 17.44 16.18
C SER A 638 9.52 17.46 17.22
N LEU A 639 10.62 18.10 16.84
CA LEU A 639 11.71 18.49 17.74
C LEU A 639 11.39 19.81 18.46
N PHE A 640 10.19 19.96 19.03
CA PHE A 640 9.92 21.02 20.00
C PHE A 640 8.99 20.52 21.10
N VAL A 641 9.64 20.26 22.24
CA VAL A 641 9.03 20.21 23.56
C VAL A 641 8.33 21.54 23.84
N ASN A 642 7.08 21.46 24.31
CA ASN A 642 6.63 22.17 25.50
C ASN A 642 5.58 21.33 26.22
#